data_AF-A0A9C6T1S1-F1
#
_entry.id   AF-A0A9C6T1S1-F1
#
_cell.length_a   1.000
_cell.length_b   1.000
_cell.length_c   1.000
_cell.angle_alpha   90.00
_cell.angle_beta   90.00
_cell.angle_gamma   90.00
#
_symmetry.space_group_name_H-M   'P 1'
#
loop_
_entity.id
_entity.type
_entity.pdbx_description
1 polymer ?
#
loop_
_entity_poly.entity_id
_entity_poly.type
_entity_poly.pdbx_seq_one_letter_code
_entity_poly.pdbx_strand_id
1 'polypeptide(L)'
;MSQHFTSIFENLRFVTIKRTPNAQQQQQQQQQSPLPTARATTVEQNKIKVKAQAAPQLNGNGLLSTNLKGISTACHEVDHNNSRAVSDGASGSGLNSGTPLKHPKRTSISTVSPQAGRERRGTNTSIVVELEDGPASAAATGAGQGPSAVAAVAAASGSGTASSKSSRELSPTPKNQQPRKMSQDYRSRAGSFMHLDDEGRSLLMRKPMRLKNIEGRPEVYDTLHSKGREILSCTRATCTSSIMNIGNAAVEARKSDLVLEHAKDFLDQYFTSIKRSSSAAHETRWKQVRQSIETTGHYQLTETELIYGAKLAWRNSSRCIGRIQWSKLQVFDCRYVTTTSGMFEAICNHIKYATNKGNLRSAITIFPQRTDAKHDYRIWNNQLISYAGYKQTDGKIIGDPMNVEFTEVCTKLGWKGKGSEWDILPLVVSANGHDPDYFDYPPELILEVPLSHPKFEWFSDLGLRWYALPAVSSMLFDVGGIQFTATTFSGWYMSTEIGCRNLCDTNRRNMLETVALKMNLDTRTPTSLWKDKAVVEMNIAVLHSYQSRNVTIVDHHTASESFMKHFENESKLRNGCPADWIWIVPPLSGSITPVFHQEMALYYLKPSFEYQDPAWRTHVWKKGRGESKGKKPRRKFNFKQIARAVKFTSKLFGRALSKRIKATVLYATETGKSEQYAKQLCELLGHAFNAQIYCMSDYDISSIEHEALLIVVASTFGNGDPPENGELFSQDLYAMRVQESGEHGLQDSRLKTHFGSHIVFFYF
;
A
#
# COMPACT_ATOMS: atom_id res chain seq x y z
N MET A 1 34.53 6.65 -4.25
CA MET A 1 33.58 5.53 -4.05
C MET A 1 33.70 4.93 -2.66
N SER A 2 34.85 4.34 -2.26
CA SER A 2 35.19 3.82 -0.91
C SER A 2 34.22 4.19 0.25
N GLN A 3 34.21 5.45 0.73
CA GLN A 3 33.38 5.90 1.86
C GLN A 3 31.87 5.57 1.74
N HIS A 4 31.33 5.50 0.52
CA HIS A 4 29.93 5.21 0.27
C HIS A 4 29.59 3.71 0.44
N PHE A 5 30.59 2.82 0.34
CA PHE A 5 30.44 1.40 0.67
C PHE A 5 30.52 1.17 2.18
N THR A 6 31.45 1.82 2.89
CA THR A 6 31.59 1.70 4.35
C THR A 6 30.27 2.01 5.07
N SER A 7 29.60 3.10 4.68
CA SER A 7 28.29 3.51 5.20
C SER A 7 27.16 2.51 4.92
N ILE A 8 27.28 1.62 3.93
CA ILE A 8 26.29 0.56 3.67
C ILE A 8 26.54 -0.62 4.60
N PHE A 9 27.80 -1.06 4.74
CA PHE A 9 28.15 -2.21 5.59
C PHE A 9 28.05 -1.92 7.10
N GLU A 10 28.29 -0.69 7.56
CA GLU A 10 28.08 -0.33 8.98
C GLU A 10 26.62 -0.49 9.44
N ASN A 11 25.65 -0.34 8.53
CA ASN A 11 24.22 -0.55 8.80
C ASN A 11 23.78 -2.03 8.77
N LEU A 12 24.69 -2.97 8.45
CA LEU A 12 24.41 -4.41 8.37
C LEU A 12 24.91 -5.21 9.60
N ARG A 13 25.14 -4.55 10.74
CA ARG A 13 25.49 -5.21 12.01
C ARG A 13 24.31 -6.02 12.59
N PHE A 14 24.13 -7.25 12.11
CA PHE A 14 23.26 -8.24 12.73
C PHE A 14 23.79 -8.69 14.10
N VAL A 15 22.88 -9.23 14.93
CA VAL A 15 23.12 -9.51 16.35
C VAL A 15 24.15 -10.63 16.55
N THR A 16 25.33 -10.28 17.08
CA THR A 16 26.31 -11.26 17.57
C THR A 16 25.80 -11.91 18.86
N ILE A 17 25.14 -13.06 18.75
CA ILE A 17 24.81 -13.90 19.91
C ILE A 17 26.11 -14.54 20.42
N LYS A 18 26.76 -13.88 21.40
CA LYS A 18 27.85 -14.48 22.16
C LYS A 18 27.31 -15.65 22.98
N ARG A 19 27.56 -16.90 22.54
CA ARG A 19 27.53 -18.05 23.44
C ARG A 19 28.75 -17.98 24.36
N THR A 20 28.54 -18.12 25.67
CA THR A 20 29.61 -18.19 26.67
C THR A 20 30.28 -19.57 26.65
N PRO A 21 31.58 -19.71 27.00
CA PRO A 21 32.32 -20.97 26.77
C PRO A 21 31.90 -22.18 27.63
N ASN A 22 31.16 -21.97 28.72
CA ASN A 22 30.97 -22.98 29.77
C ASN A 22 29.80 -23.95 29.50
N ALA A 23 29.75 -24.53 28.30
CA ALA A 23 28.74 -25.54 27.92
C ALA A 23 29.32 -26.83 27.30
N GLN A 24 30.65 -26.94 27.14
CA GLN A 24 31.29 -28.08 26.45
C GLN A 24 31.88 -29.17 27.38
N GLN A 25 31.93 -28.97 28.70
CA GLN A 25 32.57 -29.91 29.64
C GLN A 25 31.66 -31.02 30.22
N GLN A 26 30.46 -31.26 29.67
CA GLN A 26 29.56 -32.36 30.10
C GLN A 26 29.17 -33.37 29.00
N GLN A 27 29.84 -33.36 27.84
CA GLN A 27 29.60 -34.35 26.76
C GLN A 27 30.87 -35.10 26.29
N GLN A 28 32.01 -34.94 26.97
CA GLN A 28 33.27 -35.67 26.67
C GLN A 28 33.66 -36.73 27.72
N GLN A 29 32.72 -37.18 28.57
CA GLN A 29 32.93 -38.31 29.48
C GLN A 29 31.87 -39.41 29.32
N GLN A 30 31.79 -40.02 28.12
CA GLN A 30 31.22 -41.37 27.93
C GLN A 30 31.47 -41.93 26.52
N GLN A 31 32.74 -42.11 26.12
CA GLN A 31 33.05 -42.83 24.87
C GLN A 31 34.46 -43.45 24.82
N GLN A 32 34.76 -44.43 25.69
CA GLN A 32 35.94 -45.31 25.54
C GLN A 32 35.65 -46.76 26.00
N SER A 33 35.52 -47.67 25.03
CA SER A 33 35.61 -49.15 25.17
C SER A 33 34.48 -49.87 25.97
N PRO A 34 34.38 -51.23 25.95
CA PRO A 34 33.74 -51.94 24.83
C PRO A 34 32.65 -52.99 25.22
N LEU A 35 32.01 -53.59 24.20
CA LEU A 35 30.93 -54.62 24.28
C LEU A 35 31.35 -55.94 24.99
N PRO A 36 30.39 -56.71 25.57
CA PRO A 36 29.89 -57.90 24.84
C PRO A 36 28.41 -58.38 25.06
N THR A 37 27.84 -58.95 23.99
CA THR A 37 26.88 -60.09 23.91
C THR A 37 25.45 -60.10 24.54
N ALA A 38 24.47 -60.41 23.66
CA ALA A 38 23.27 -61.27 23.86
C ALA A 38 22.10 -60.76 24.77
N ARG A 39 20.82 -61.14 24.59
CA ARG A 39 20.14 -61.99 23.56
C ARG A 39 18.63 -61.64 23.45
N ALA A 40 18.14 -61.43 22.22
CA ALA A 40 16.84 -61.80 21.59
C ALA A 40 15.45 -61.70 22.31
N THR A 41 14.39 -61.61 21.47
CA THR A 41 12.92 -61.69 21.74
C THR A 41 12.31 -60.52 22.54
N THR A 42 11.14 -59.93 22.27
CA THR A 42 10.13 -59.91 21.16
C THR A 42 9.30 -58.59 21.32
N VAL A 43 8.30 -58.12 20.55
CA VAL A 43 7.34 -58.64 19.52
C VAL A 43 7.23 -57.57 18.40
N GLU A 44 7.57 -57.88 17.14
CA GLU A 44 6.68 -58.01 15.97
C GLU A 44 5.70 -56.86 15.61
N GLN A 45 5.84 -56.32 14.38
CA GLN A 45 4.76 -55.72 13.58
C GLN A 45 4.82 -56.31 12.17
N ASN A 46 3.68 -56.73 11.59
CA ASN A 46 3.65 -57.46 10.31
C ASN A 46 3.15 -56.64 9.11
N LYS A 47 3.58 -57.05 7.90
CA LYS A 47 3.37 -56.35 6.61
C LYS A 47 2.16 -56.90 5.85
N ILE A 48 1.55 -56.06 4.99
CA ILE A 48 1.11 -56.38 3.60
C ILE A 48 1.29 -55.05 2.79
N LYS A 49 2.12 -54.92 1.73
CA LYS A 49 1.93 -55.23 0.27
C LYS A 49 0.59 -54.72 -0.30
N VAL A 50 0.48 -54.20 -1.54
CA VAL A 50 0.82 -54.72 -2.90
C VAL A 50 1.11 -53.49 -3.82
N LYS A 51 2.27 -53.36 -4.49
CA LYS A 51 2.70 -53.87 -5.84
C LYS A 51 2.00 -53.23 -7.06
N ALA A 52 2.79 -52.77 -8.04
CA ALA A 52 2.34 -52.18 -9.31
C ALA A 52 2.50 -53.13 -10.52
N GLN A 53 1.91 -52.77 -11.67
CA GLN A 53 2.05 -53.43 -12.99
C GLN A 53 2.15 -52.38 -14.11
N ALA A 54 2.59 -52.80 -15.30
CA ALA A 54 2.87 -51.95 -16.46
C ALA A 54 2.24 -52.50 -17.76
N ALA A 55 2.32 -51.68 -18.81
CA ALA A 55 1.66 -51.74 -20.12
C ALA A 55 1.77 -53.05 -20.96
N PRO A 56 0.85 -53.24 -21.93
CA PRO A 56 1.08 -53.98 -23.17
C PRO A 56 1.49 -53.08 -24.37
N GLN A 57 2.00 -53.69 -25.44
CA GLN A 57 2.39 -53.07 -26.74
C GLN A 57 1.61 -53.70 -27.92
N LEU A 58 1.96 -53.28 -29.16
CA LEU A 58 1.42 -53.73 -30.48
C LEU A 58 0.07 -53.07 -30.82
N ASN A 59 -0.26 -52.58 -32.03
CA ASN A 59 0.44 -52.40 -33.33
C ASN A 59 -0.27 -51.25 -34.09
N GLY A 60 0.18 -50.71 -35.25
CA GLY A 60 1.37 -50.97 -36.08
C GLY A 60 1.10 -50.58 -37.56
N ASN A 61 2.03 -49.88 -38.23
CA ASN A 61 1.91 -49.26 -39.59
C ASN A 61 0.83 -48.15 -39.71
N GLY A 62 0.92 -47.18 -40.63
CA GLY A 62 2.04 -46.76 -41.49
C GLY A 62 1.66 -45.73 -42.58
N LEU A 63 2.59 -44.80 -42.88
CA LEU A 63 2.83 -44.07 -44.15
C LEU A 63 1.71 -43.28 -44.89
N LEU A 64 2.08 -42.06 -45.35
CA LEU A 64 1.54 -41.31 -46.51
C LEU A 64 0.07 -40.78 -46.40
N SER A 65 -0.40 -39.79 -47.18
CA SER A 65 0.21 -38.65 -47.91
C SER A 65 -0.92 -37.79 -48.55
N THR A 66 -0.68 -36.48 -48.80
CA THR A 66 -1.39 -35.66 -49.83
C THR A 66 -2.93 -35.46 -49.66
N ASN A 67 -3.65 -34.57 -50.36
CA ASN A 67 -3.40 -33.15 -50.71
C ASN A 67 -4.75 -32.44 -51.02
N LEU A 68 -4.75 -31.09 -51.15
CA LEU A 68 -5.66 -30.24 -51.96
C LEU A 68 -7.22 -30.24 -51.76
N LYS A 69 -7.77 -29.00 -51.64
CA LYS A 69 -9.01 -28.43 -52.27
C LYS A 69 -10.23 -29.37 -52.47
N GLY A 70 -11.43 -29.20 -51.89
CA GLY A 70 -12.26 -27.99 -51.76
C GLY A 70 -13.39 -27.89 -52.82
N ILE A 71 -14.52 -27.22 -52.48
CA ILE A 71 -15.68 -26.78 -53.35
C ILE A 71 -16.96 -27.68 -53.37
N SER A 72 -18.13 -27.02 -53.49
CA SER A 72 -19.50 -27.50 -53.85
C SER A 72 -20.48 -28.08 -52.81
N THR A 73 -21.24 -27.17 -52.18
CA THR A 73 -22.74 -27.09 -52.10
C THR A 73 -23.69 -28.29 -52.40
N ALA A 74 -24.75 -28.35 -51.56
CA ALA A 74 -26.21 -28.44 -51.87
C ALA A 74 -27.05 -29.73 -51.62
N CYS A 75 -28.05 -29.56 -50.73
CA CYS A 75 -29.50 -29.88 -50.83
C CYS A 75 -30.09 -31.30 -51.01
N HIS A 76 -31.04 -31.63 -50.11
CA HIS A 76 -32.45 -32.00 -50.35
C HIS A 76 -33.25 -31.54 -49.09
N GLU A 77 -34.44 -30.93 -49.06
CA GLU A 77 -35.63 -30.80 -49.96
C GLU A 77 -36.80 -31.77 -49.68
N VAL A 78 -38.01 -31.28 -50.04
CA VAL A 78 -39.39 -31.84 -49.93
C VAL A 78 -40.05 -31.55 -48.57
N ASP A 79 -41.20 -30.86 -48.41
CA ASP A 79 -42.02 -29.91 -49.23
C ASP A 79 -42.99 -29.19 -48.22
N HIS A 80 -44.08 -28.41 -48.43
CA HIS A 80 -44.92 -27.82 -49.50
C HIS A 80 -45.68 -26.60 -48.84
N ASN A 81 -46.56 -25.73 -49.39
CA ASN A 81 -47.26 -25.53 -50.68
C ASN A 81 -47.80 -24.04 -50.75
N ASN A 82 -48.61 -23.72 -51.77
CA ASN A 82 -49.66 -22.68 -51.86
C ASN A 82 -49.31 -21.18 -52.04
N SER A 83 -49.14 -20.82 -53.32
CA SER A 83 -49.99 -19.85 -54.07
C SER A 83 -49.94 -18.32 -53.83
N ARG A 84 -49.44 -17.61 -54.87
CA ARG A 84 -49.83 -16.27 -55.44
C ARG A 84 -49.83 -15.04 -54.49
N ALA A 85 -49.06 -13.95 -54.74
CA ALA A 85 -49.06 -12.99 -55.87
C ALA A 85 -50.34 -12.11 -55.92
N VAL A 86 -50.35 -10.79 -56.23
CA VAL A 86 -49.51 -9.92 -57.12
C VAL A 86 -49.20 -8.54 -56.45
N SER A 87 -48.68 -7.56 -57.19
CA SER A 87 -47.98 -6.30 -56.84
C SER A 87 -48.85 -5.03 -56.55
N ASP A 88 -48.14 -3.90 -56.31
CA ASP A 88 -48.58 -2.48 -56.39
C ASP A 88 -49.49 -1.96 -55.24
N GLY A 89 -49.63 -0.65 -54.98
CA GLY A 89 -49.06 0.55 -55.62
C GLY A 89 -49.26 1.83 -54.78
N ALA A 90 -48.73 2.97 -55.24
CA ALA A 90 -48.53 4.21 -54.47
C ALA A 90 -49.77 5.05 -54.05
N SER A 91 -49.59 5.84 -52.96
CA SER A 91 -50.12 7.21 -52.70
C SER A 91 -51.62 7.47 -52.42
N GLY A 92 -51.92 8.43 -51.52
CA GLY A 92 -53.26 9.05 -51.38
C GLY A 92 -53.56 9.82 -50.07
N SER A 93 -53.91 11.11 -50.16
CA SER A 93 -54.47 11.98 -49.09
C SER A 93 -55.96 11.70 -48.79
N GLY A 94 -56.66 12.17 -47.74
CA GLY A 94 -56.41 13.14 -46.63
C GLY A 94 -57.42 12.86 -45.48
N LEU A 95 -57.85 13.73 -44.54
CA LEU A 95 -57.92 15.20 -44.41
C LEU A 95 -58.18 15.60 -42.92
N ASN A 96 -57.84 16.85 -42.52
CA ASN A 96 -58.37 17.63 -41.37
C ASN A 96 -58.16 17.11 -39.91
N SER A 97 -58.03 17.94 -38.86
CA SER A 97 -57.85 19.41 -38.72
C SER A 97 -57.24 19.76 -37.33
N GLY A 98 -56.74 21.00 -37.13
CA GLY A 98 -56.48 21.56 -35.77
C GLY A 98 -55.06 22.07 -35.45
N THR A 99 -54.77 23.32 -35.81
CA THR A 99 -53.58 24.14 -35.39
C THR A 99 -54.09 25.46 -34.77
N PRO A 100 -53.33 26.30 -34.00
CA PRO A 100 -51.91 26.65 -34.25
C PRO A 100 -50.97 27.07 -33.06
N LEU A 101 -49.64 27.08 -33.32
CA LEU A 101 -48.59 28.12 -33.11
C LEU A 101 -48.57 29.00 -31.80
N LYS A 102 -47.45 29.57 -31.29
CA LYS A 102 -46.12 29.96 -31.87
C LYS A 102 -45.08 30.26 -30.75
N HIS A 103 -43.77 30.27 -31.07
CA HIS A 103 -42.69 30.85 -30.22
C HIS A 103 -42.60 32.40 -30.32
N PRO A 104 -41.92 33.08 -29.37
CA PRO A 104 -40.72 33.86 -29.76
C PRO A 104 -39.56 33.89 -28.73
N LYS A 105 -38.56 34.77 -29.01
CA LYS A 105 -37.35 35.11 -28.21
C LYS A 105 -37.70 36.24 -27.21
N ARG A 106 -36.85 36.79 -26.30
CA ARG A 106 -35.38 36.91 -26.08
C ARG A 106 -35.18 37.05 -24.51
N THR A 107 -34.18 37.55 -23.76
CA THR A 107 -32.89 38.30 -23.88
C THR A 107 -32.03 38.06 -22.60
N SER A 108 -30.81 38.61 -22.51
CA SER A 108 -29.91 38.60 -21.33
C SER A 108 -29.89 39.93 -20.56
N ILE A 109 -29.68 39.88 -19.22
CA ILE A 109 -29.18 40.98 -18.37
C ILE A 109 -28.49 40.37 -17.11
N SER A 110 -27.70 41.16 -16.37
CA SER A 110 -26.88 40.73 -15.22
C SER A 110 -27.35 41.34 -13.89
N THR A 111 -26.63 41.02 -12.80
CA THR A 111 -26.52 41.70 -11.49
C THR A 111 -27.28 41.16 -10.25
N VAL A 112 -26.51 41.17 -9.14
CA VAL A 112 -26.88 41.25 -7.70
C VAL A 112 -27.57 40.07 -7.00
N SER A 113 -27.05 39.77 -5.80
CA SER A 113 -27.53 38.78 -4.83
C SER A 113 -28.56 39.36 -3.84
N PRO A 114 -29.43 38.51 -3.26
CA PRO A 114 -29.93 38.70 -1.90
C PRO A 114 -29.38 37.65 -0.92
N GLN A 115 -29.40 37.95 0.38
CA GLN A 115 -29.02 37.04 1.46
C GLN A 115 -30.22 36.21 1.99
N ALA A 116 -29.89 35.11 2.68
CA ALA A 116 -30.63 34.44 3.76
C ALA A 116 -32.19 34.48 3.78
N GLY A 117 -32.83 33.32 3.60
CA GLY A 117 -34.30 33.20 3.64
C GLY A 117 -34.90 31.80 3.81
N ARG A 118 -34.74 31.22 5.00
CA ARG A 118 -35.63 30.22 5.67
C ARG A 118 -35.92 28.81 5.06
N GLU A 119 -35.78 27.82 5.96
CA GLU A 119 -36.60 26.60 6.16
C GLU A 119 -37.03 25.69 4.98
N ARG A 120 -36.60 24.41 5.06
CA ARG A 120 -37.47 23.25 4.77
C ARG A 120 -37.40 22.26 5.93
N ARG A 121 -38.55 21.67 6.29
CA ARG A 121 -38.69 20.70 7.40
C ARG A 121 -38.27 19.29 6.94
N GLY A 122 -37.62 18.55 7.84
CA GLY A 122 -37.36 17.11 7.74
C GLY A 122 -37.29 16.54 9.16
N THR A 123 -37.98 15.43 9.42
CA THR A 123 -38.19 14.90 10.79
C THR A 123 -37.08 13.95 11.21
N ASN A 124 -36.35 14.29 12.27
CA ASN A 124 -35.50 13.35 13.01
C ASN A 124 -36.14 13.04 14.37
N THR A 125 -36.35 11.76 14.66
CA THR A 125 -36.67 11.27 16.01
C THR A 125 -35.38 11.04 16.80
N SER A 126 -35.03 11.98 17.67
CA SER A 126 -33.91 11.84 18.61
C SER A 126 -34.45 11.61 20.03
N ILE A 127 -34.17 10.45 20.61
CA ILE A 127 -34.39 10.20 22.03
C ILE A 127 -33.32 10.95 22.81
N VAL A 128 -33.74 11.86 23.67
CA VAL A 128 -32.87 12.58 24.61
C VAL A 128 -33.17 12.03 26.00
N VAL A 129 -32.11 11.75 26.77
CA VAL A 129 -32.19 11.45 28.20
C VAL A 129 -31.53 12.61 28.93
N GLU A 130 -32.35 13.51 29.44
CA GLU A 130 -31.90 14.60 30.32
C GLU A 130 -31.83 14.08 31.77
N LEU A 131 -30.75 14.45 32.45
CA LEU A 131 -30.56 14.31 33.89
C LEU A 131 -30.41 15.73 34.45
N GLU A 132 -31.42 16.21 35.16
CA GLU A 132 -31.33 17.45 35.95
C GLU A 132 -31.29 17.12 37.44
N ASP A 133 -30.26 17.60 38.14
CA ASP A 133 -30.18 17.58 39.60
C ASP A 133 -31.03 18.72 40.19
N GLY A 134 -32.18 18.38 40.78
CA GLY A 134 -33.05 19.30 41.51
C GLY A 134 -32.80 19.28 43.03
N PRO A 135 -32.79 20.44 43.74
CA PRO A 135 -32.50 20.49 45.17
C PRO A 135 -33.69 20.05 46.05
N ALA A 136 -33.39 19.59 47.27
CA ALA A 136 -34.38 19.04 48.20
C ALA A 136 -34.96 20.07 49.20
N SER A 137 -36.26 19.99 49.51
CA SER A 137 -36.81 20.44 50.79
C SER A 137 -38.21 19.87 51.10
N ALA A 138 -38.34 19.13 52.21
CA ALA A 138 -39.58 18.77 52.93
C ALA A 138 -40.66 17.94 52.15
N ALA A 139 -41.60 17.24 52.80
CA ALA A 139 -41.92 17.08 54.22
C ALA A 139 -42.20 15.60 54.59
N ALA A 140 -42.48 15.30 55.87
CA ALA A 140 -42.53 13.94 56.41
C ALA A 140 -43.93 13.33 56.55
N THR A 141 -44.04 12.01 56.35
CA THR A 141 -44.94 11.01 56.99
C THR A 141 -44.60 9.61 56.41
N GLY A 142 -44.80 8.47 57.09
CA GLY A 142 -45.12 8.21 58.50
C GLY A 142 -45.57 6.75 58.73
N ALA A 143 -44.78 5.97 59.50
CA ALA A 143 -45.01 4.55 59.88
C ALA A 143 -44.99 3.49 58.73
N GLY A 144 -44.64 2.21 58.97
CA GLY A 144 -44.08 1.61 60.18
C GLY A 144 -43.94 0.07 60.12
N GLN A 145 -43.44 -0.52 61.23
CA GLN A 145 -43.29 -1.96 61.54
C GLN A 145 -42.14 -2.74 60.84
N GLY A 146 -41.57 -3.71 61.57
CA GLY A 146 -40.50 -4.64 61.16
C GLY A 146 -40.92 -6.11 61.43
N PRO A 147 -40.09 -7.03 61.97
CA PRO A 147 -38.78 -6.81 62.63
C PRO A 147 -37.66 -7.88 62.40
N SER A 148 -36.48 -7.60 62.98
CA SER A 148 -35.60 -8.53 63.74
C SER A 148 -34.29 -9.10 63.13
N ALA A 149 -33.27 -9.18 64.01
CA ALA A 149 -32.12 -10.12 64.05
C ALA A 149 -31.00 -10.00 62.97
N VAL A 150 -29.68 -9.98 63.25
CA VAL A 150 -28.86 -10.01 64.50
C VAL A 150 -27.63 -9.05 64.37
N ALA A 151 -27.00 -8.72 65.50
CA ALA A 151 -25.81 -7.87 65.71
C ALA A 151 -24.46 -8.48 65.17
N ALA A 152 -23.24 -7.92 65.36
CA ALA A 152 -22.75 -6.96 66.35
C ALA A 152 -21.37 -6.31 66.04
N VAL A 153 -21.04 -5.17 66.71
CA VAL A 153 -19.70 -4.78 67.30
C VAL A 153 -18.52 -4.57 66.30
N ALA A 154 -17.66 -3.54 66.36
CA ALA A 154 -17.44 -2.32 67.18
C ALA A 154 -16.27 -1.48 66.56
N ALA A 155 -15.90 -0.25 66.95
CA ALA A 155 -16.54 0.92 67.61
C ALA A 155 -15.56 2.13 67.59
N ALA A 156 -15.99 3.27 68.17
CA ALA A 156 -15.26 4.29 68.99
C ALA A 156 -13.72 4.53 68.90
N SER A 157 -13.16 5.73 69.18
CA SER A 157 -13.66 7.12 69.37
C SER A 157 -12.46 8.07 69.61
N GLY A 158 -12.66 9.40 69.71
CA GLY A 158 -11.69 10.30 70.36
C GLY A 158 -11.52 11.70 69.74
N SER A 159 -11.57 12.74 70.58
CA SER A 159 -11.32 14.16 70.24
C SER A 159 -10.38 14.80 71.27
N GLY A 160 -9.69 15.91 70.96
CA GLY A 160 -8.81 16.56 71.96
C GLY A 160 -7.96 17.74 71.48
N THR A 161 -8.34 18.94 71.92
CA THR A 161 -7.81 20.27 71.58
C THR A 161 -6.47 20.70 72.22
N ALA A 162 -5.58 21.29 71.40
CA ALA A 162 -4.90 22.60 71.55
C ALA A 162 -3.95 22.99 72.73
N SER A 163 -2.69 23.31 72.36
CA SER A 163 -1.81 24.39 72.91
C SER A 163 -1.13 24.14 74.30
N SER A 164 -0.03 24.80 74.74
CA SER A 164 0.78 25.94 74.21
C SER A 164 2.22 25.98 74.84
N LYS A 165 3.05 26.98 74.45
CA LYS A 165 4.28 27.51 75.11
C LYS A 165 5.65 26.80 74.97
N SER A 166 6.33 27.10 73.86
CA SER A 166 7.63 27.80 73.77
C SER A 166 8.69 27.66 74.90
N SER A 167 9.91 27.25 74.51
CA SER A 167 11.18 27.82 75.00
C SER A 167 12.26 27.81 73.90
N ARG A 168 13.17 28.80 73.95
CA ARG A 168 14.29 29.08 73.02
C ARG A 168 15.63 28.76 73.73
N GLU A 169 16.82 28.70 73.12
CA GLU A 169 17.27 28.91 71.74
C GLU A 169 18.62 28.18 71.49
N LEU A 170 18.99 27.97 70.23
CA LEU A 170 20.31 28.35 69.68
C LEU A 170 20.21 28.39 68.13
N SER A 171 20.98 29.27 67.49
CA SER A 171 20.78 29.78 66.11
C SER A 171 22.13 30.06 65.42
N PRO A 172 22.23 30.48 64.13
CA PRO A 172 21.24 30.58 63.05
C PRO A 172 21.69 29.90 61.71
N THR A 173 20.94 30.10 60.62
CA THR A 173 21.27 29.70 59.24
C THR A 173 22.03 30.78 58.45
N PRO A 174 22.47 30.48 57.22
CA PRO A 174 22.29 31.44 56.12
C PRO A 174 21.44 30.90 54.96
N LYS A 175 20.77 31.82 54.25
CA LYS A 175 19.95 31.56 53.05
C LYS A 175 20.78 31.82 51.79
N ASN A 176 20.80 30.89 50.82
CA ASN A 176 20.84 31.21 49.38
C ASN A 176 20.89 29.97 48.46
N GLN A 177 19.89 29.83 47.58
CA GLN A 177 20.11 29.47 46.18
C GLN A 177 18.85 29.77 45.35
N GLN A 178 19.03 30.46 44.22
CA GLN A 178 17.96 30.81 43.28
C GLN A 178 17.66 29.65 42.32
N PRO A 179 16.46 29.57 41.73
CA PRO A 179 16.22 28.70 40.58
C PRO A 179 17.19 29.08 39.44
N ARG A 180 17.89 28.10 38.87
CA ARG A 180 18.86 28.32 37.78
C ARG A 180 18.15 28.93 36.57
N LYS A 181 18.44 30.20 36.28
CA LYS A 181 18.13 30.81 34.97
C LYS A 181 18.86 30.02 33.87
N MET A 182 18.19 29.75 32.75
CA MET A 182 18.89 29.32 31.54
C MET A 182 19.90 30.41 31.11
N SER A 183 21.06 30.00 30.56
CA SER A 183 22.09 30.95 30.13
C SER A 183 21.56 31.90 29.04
N GLN A 184 22.04 33.14 29.05
CA GLN A 184 21.68 34.14 28.03
C GLN A 184 22.13 33.71 26.61
N ASP A 185 23.17 32.87 26.51
CA ASP A 185 23.68 32.33 25.25
C ASP A 185 22.66 31.56 24.41
N TYR A 186 21.64 30.95 25.04
CA TYR A 186 20.59 30.27 24.27
C TYR A 186 19.66 31.27 23.56
N ARG A 187 19.47 32.48 24.11
CA ARG A 187 18.66 33.54 23.48
C ARG A 187 19.41 34.25 22.35
N SER A 188 20.71 34.53 22.51
CA SER A 188 21.51 35.16 21.46
C SER A 188 21.74 34.21 20.27
N ARG A 189 21.89 32.91 20.50
CA ARG A 189 22.10 31.91 19.43
C ARG A 189 20.83 31.48 18.69
N ALA A 190 19.65 31.83 19.20
CA ALA A 190 18.36 31.65 18.52
C ALA A 190 17.89 32.88 17.73
N GLY A 191 18.80 33.85 17.49
CA GLY A 191 18.51 35.17 16.89
C GLY A 191 18.25 35.22 15.39
N SER A 192 17.59 34.21 14.81
CA SER A 192 16.93 34.27 13.47
C SER A 192 16.02 33.05 13.30
N PHE A 193 14.97 33.14 12.48
CA PHE A 193 13.91 32.13 12.32
C PHE A 193 13.06 31.84 13.58
N MET A 194 12.32 32.85 14.05
CA MET A 194 11.05 32.60 14.75
C MET A 194 9.88 32.78 13.77
N HIS A 195 9.41 31.67 13.20
CA HIS A 195 8.07 31.63 12.58
C HIS A 195 7.02 31.54 13.70
N LEU A 196 6.12 32.52 13.70
CA LEU A 196 4.92 32.55 14.52
C LEU A 196 3.73 32.03 13.70
N ASP A 197 2.72 31.45 14.36
CA ASP A 197 1.40 31.26 13.74
C ASP A 197 0.59 32.57 13.71
N ASP A 198 -0.57 32.57 13.04
CA ASP A 198 -1.41 33.77 12.88
C ASP A 198 -1.98 34.32 14.21
N GLU A 199 -1.86 33.57 15.32
CA GLU A 199 -2.17 34.02 16.68
C GLU A 199 -0.90 34.34 17.50
N GLY A 200 0.24 34.54 16.83
CA GLY A 200 1.49 35.04 17.42
C GLY A 200 2.32 34.02 18.20
N ARG A 201 2.01 32.72 18.12
CA ARG A 201 2.76 31.69 18.87
C ARG A 201 3.92 31.13 18.07
N SER A 202 5.10 31.03 18.69
CA SER A 202 6.24 30.33 18.11
C SER A 202 5.93 28.85 17.89
N LEU A 203 6.18 28.35 16.67
CA LEU A 203 6.03 26.93 16.32
C LEU A 203 6.89 26.00 17.20
N LEU A 204 8.00 26.52 17.74
CA LEU A 204 8.87 25.82 18.70
C LEU A 204 8.26 25.68 20.11
N MET A 205 7.04 26.19 20.35
CA MET A 205 6.36 26.15 21.65
C MET A 205 5.05 25.35 21.66
N ARG A 206 4.68 24.65 20.57
CA ARG A 206 3.61 23.63 20.64
C ARG A 206 4.12 22.46 21.52
N LYS A 207 3.45 22.23 22.66
CA LYS A 207 3.85 21.18 23.62
C LYS A 207 3.80 19.79 22.98
N PRO A 208 4.71 18.85 23.31
CA PRO A 208 4.63 17.47 22.82
C PRO A 208 3.28 16.85 23.18
N MET A 209 2.61 16.24 22.21
CA MET A 209 1.35 15.54 22.43
C MET A 209 1.65 14.15 22.99
N ARG A 210 1.25 13.94 24.25
CA ARG A 210 1.39 12.64 24.93
C ARG A 210 0.32 11.69 24.43
N LEU A 211 0.73 10.56 23.87
CA LEU A 211 -0.11 9.49 23.34
C LEU A 211 0.13 8.23 24.17
N LYS A 212 -0.89 7.79 24.88
CA LYS A 212 -0.89 6.57 25.70
C LYS A 212 -1.20 5.33 24.86
N ASN A 213 -0.68 4.19 25.30
CA ASN A 213 -1.20 2.88 24.93
C ASN A 213 -1.93 2.26 26.13
N ILE A 214 -3.15 1.77 25.93
CA ILE A 214 -4.02 1.29 27.01
C ILE A 214 -3.55 -0.09 27.53
N GLU A 215 -2.86 -0.89 26.72
CA GLU A 215 -2.23 -2.16 27.13
C GLU A 215 -1.00 -1.97 28.04
N GLY A 216 -0.60 -0.73 28.33
CA GLY A 216 0.56 -0.42 29.18
C GLY A 216 1.90 -0.37 28.43
N ARG A 217 1.90 -0.31 27.09
CA ARG A 217 3.13 -0.02 26.31
C ARG A 217 3.63 1.40 26.64
N PRO A 218 4.94 1.69 26.50
CA PRO A 218 5.51 3.01 26.82
C PRO A 218 4.81 4.17 26.11
N GLU A 219 4.57 5.27 26.83
CA GLU A 219 3.94 6.47 26.27
C GLU A 219 4.82 7.13 25.19
N VAL A 220 4.17 7.63 24.13
CA VAL A 220 4.81 8.33 23.02
C VAL A 220 4.57 9.83 23.15
N TYR A 221 5.60 10.64 22.89
CA TYR A 221 5.48 12.10 22.83
C TYR A 221 5.67 12.56 21.38
N ASP A 222 4.57 12.91 20.71
CA ASP A 222 4.58 13.40 19.34
C ASP A 222 4.89 14.91 19.32
N THR A 223 5.98 15.30 18.66
CA THR A 223 6.29 16.69 18.33
C THR A 223 6.16 16.98 16.82
N LEU A 224 6.07 15.95 15.98
CA LEU A 224 5.94 16.07 14.52
C LEU A 224 4.63 16.75 14.10
N HIS A 225 3.57 16.67 14.91
CA HIS A 225 2.32 17.42 14.72
C HIS A 225 2.52 18.94 14.59
N SER A 226 3.63 19.50 15.12
CA SER A 226 4.01 20.91 14.94
C SER A 226 4.30 21.29 13.48
N LYS A 227 4.59 20.30 12.62
CA LYS A 227 4.73 20.46 11.16
C LYS A 227 3.45 20.07 10.40
N GLY A 228 2.40 19.70 11.12
CA GLY A 228 1.11 19.33 10.56
C GLY A 228 0.34 20.55 10.06
N ARG A 229 -0.28 20.43 8.90
CA ARG A 229 -1.26 21.41 8.39
C ARG A 229 -2.63 21.11 8.97
N GLU A 230 -3.33 22.17 9.36
CA GLU A 230 -4.69 22.12 9.91
C GLU A 230 -5.70 22.02 8.75
N ILE A 231 -5.85 20.80 8.21
CA ILE A 231 -6.75 20.48 7.07
C ILE A 231 -8.15 20.06 7.55
N LEU A 232 -8.26 19.54 8.77
CA LEU A 232 -9.54 19.17 9.38
C LEU A 232 -10.29 20.41 9.86
N SER A 233 -11.58 20.51 9.54
CA SER A 233 -12.53 21.47 10.13
C SER A 233 -12.87 21.18 11.61
N CYS A 234 -11.95 20.55 12.36
CA CYS A 234 -12.09 20.36 13.79
C CYS A 234 -11.91 21.71 14.49
N THR A 235 -12.81 22.04 15.41
CA THR A 235 -12.73 23.24 16.25
C THR A 235 -12.56 22.83 17.71
N ARG A 236 -12.31 23.79 18.61
CA ARG A 236 -12.31 23.52 20.06
C ARG A 236 -13.66 23.00 20.60
N ALA A 237 -14.75 23.12 19.82
CA ALA A 237 -16.10 22.71 20.19
C ALA A 237 -16.65 21.54 19.34
N THR A 238 -15.93 21.07 18.31
CA THR A 238 -16.46 20.06 17.38
C THR A 238 -15.34 19.25 16.73
N CYS A 239 -15.41 17.92 16.86
CA CYS A 239 -14.52 17.00 16.15
C CYS A 239 -15.17 16.50 14.86
N THR A 240 -14.49 16.62 13.72
CA THR A 240 -14.98 16.23 12.39
C THR A 240 -14.20 15.07 11.78
N SER A 241 -13.39 14.36 12.58
CA SER A 241 -12.51 13.27 12.13
C SER A 241 -13.22 12.10 11.44
N SER A 242 -14.49 11.84 11.78
CA SER A 242 -15.32 10.79 11.19
C SER A 242 -15.81 11.09 9.77
N ILE A 243 -15.57 12.30 9.24
CA ILE A 243 -15.94 12.65 7.86
C ILE A 243 -15.02 11.91 6.87
N MET A 244 -15.62 11.06 6.02
CA MET A 244 -14.87 10.25 5.05
C MET A 244 -14.11 11.10 4.02
N ASN A 245 -14.72 12.15 3.46
CA ASN A 245 -14.02 13.08 2.57
C ASN A 245 -13.89 14.45 3.23
N ILE A 246 -12.66 14.79 3.62
CA ILE A 246 -12.31 16.03 4.32
C ILE A 246 -12.20 17.22 3.33
N GLY A 247 -12.06 16.93 2.04
CA GLY A 247 -12.01 17.93 0.97
C GLY A 247 -11.32 17.37 -0.27
N ASN A 248 -11.75 17.83 -1.45
CA ASN A 248 -11.07 17.57 -2.71
C ASN A 248 -10.04 18.68 -2.98
N ALA A 249 -8.87 18.31 -3.50
CA ALA A 249 -7.86 19.27 -3.93
C ALA A 249 -8.42 20.17 -5.04
N ALA A 250 -8.20 21.49 -4.88
CA ALA A 250 -8.65 22.53 -5.80
C ALA A 250 -8.32 22.21 -7.27
N VAL A 251 -9.21 22.59 -8.19
CA VAL A 251 -9.04 22.34 -9.63
C VAL A 251 -8.05 23.35 -10.22
N GLU A 252 -7.97 24.54 -9.65
CA GLU A 252 -7.13 25.66 -10.05
C GLU A 252 -5.61 25.33 -9.99
N ALA A 253 -4.82 26.16 -10.68
CA ALA A 253 -3.37 26.14 -10.56
C ALA A 253 -2.93 26.86 -9.27
N ARG A 254 -1.93 26.30 -8.57
CA ARG A 254 -1.37 26.87 -7.34
C ARG A 254 -0.62 28.17 -7.64
N LYS A 255 -0.86 29.22 -6.84
CA LYS A 255 -0.13 30.50 -6.93
C LYS A 255 1.37 30.30 -6.71
N SER A 256 2.20 31.01 -7.48
CA SER A 256 3.66 30.87 -7.48
C SER A 256 4.30 30.99 -6.10
N ASP A 257 3.78 31.87 -5.23
CA ASP A 257 4.31 32.08 -3.88
C ASP A 257 4.17 30.82 -3.00
N LEU A 258 3.03 30.12 -3.11
CA LEU A 258 2.78 28.84 -2.44
C LEU A 258 3.58 27.70 -3.09
N VAL A 259 3.84 27.75 -4.39
CA VAL A 259 4.78 26.82 -5.04
C VAL A 259 6.19 27.03 -4.47
N LEU A 260 6.63 28.28 -4.30
CA LEU A 260 7.94 28.66 -3.77
C LEU A 260 8.13 28.25 -2.31
N GLU A 261 7.13 28.50 -1.45
CA GLU A 261 7.10 28.05 -0.05
C GLU A 261 7.21 26.52 0.03
N HIS A 262 6.30 25.80 -0.63
CA HIS A 262 6.28 24.34 -0.59
C HIS A 262 7.57 23.73 -1.19
N ALA A 263 8.14 24.35 -2.23
CA ALA A 263 9.39 23.91 -2.85
C ALA A 263 10.58 24.05 -1.89
N LYS A 264 10.64 25.14 -1.10
CA LYS A 264 11.70 25.33 -0.11
C LYS A 264 11.67 24.27 0.98
N ASP A 265 10.50 24.09 1.62
CA ASP A 265 10.33 23.05 2.65
C ASP A 265 10.67 21.66 2.12
N PHE A 266 10.17 21.29 0.94
CA PHE A 266 10.46 19.99 0.35
C PHE A 266 11.95 19.78 0.03
N LEU A 267 12.65 20.81 -0.47
CA LEU A 267 14.10 20.73 -0.71
C LEU A 267 14.89 20.64 0.60
N ASP A 268 14.51 21.40 1.64
CA ASP A 268 15.11 21.31 2.98
C ASP A 268 14.92 19.89 3.55
N GLN A 269 13.71 19.32 3.44
CA GLN A 269 13.43 17.93 3.82
C GLN A 269 14.29 16.94 3.03
N TYR A 270 14.36 17.07 1.71
CA TYR A 270 15.12 16.17 0.83
C TYR A 270 16.63 16.21 1.13
N PHE A 271 17.24 17.40 1.15
CA PHE A 271 18.67 17.54 1.41
C PHE A 271 19.05 17.15 2.84
N THR A 272 18.13 17.30 3.82
CA THR A 272 18.32 16.75 5.17
C THR A 272 18.31 15.23 5.18
N SER A 273 17.40 14.58 4.43
CA SER A 273 17.33 13.11 4.37
C SER A 273 18.62 12.46 3.84
N ILE A 274 19.32 13.13 2.93
CA ILE A 274 20.61 12.67 2.36
C ILE A 274 21.85 13.24 3.08
N LYS A 275 21.67 13.90 4.24
CA LYS A 275 22.74 14.54 5.04
C LYS A 275 23.56 15.60 4.27
N ARG A 276 22.90 16.42 3.43
CA ARG A 276 23.52 17.49 2.61
C ARG A 276 22.85 18.87 2.73
N SER A 277 22.08 19.11 3.80
CA SER A 277 21.52 20.44 4.14
C SER A 277 22.61 21.52 4.12
N SER A 278 22.27 22.71 3.62
CA SER A 278 23.17 23.87 3.54
C SER A 278 24.50 23.64 2.79
N SER A 279 24.62 22.56 2.02
CA SER A 279 25.77 22.33 1.14
C SER A 279 25.66 23.17 -0.14
N ALA A 280 26.78 23.41 -0.84
CA ALA A 280 26.77 24.14 -2.11
C ALA A 280 25.80 23.54 -3.17
N ALA A 281 25.57 22.22 -3.12
CA ALA A 281 24.59 21.55 -3.97
C ALA A 281 23.13 21.87 -3.59
N HIS A 282 22.85 22.05 -2.29
CA HIS A 282 21.55 22.49 -1.80
C HIS A 282 21.23 23.91 -2.26
N GLU A 283 22.13 24.85 -1.99
CA GLU A 283 21.92 26.26 -2.35
C GLU A 283 21.86 26.49 -3.87
N THR A 284 22.67 25.73 -4.64
CA THR A 284 22.59 25.75 -6.11
C THR A 284 21.25 25.21 -6.61
N ARG A 285 20.77 24.08 -6.07
CA ARG A 285 19.46 23.51 -6.45
C ARG A 285 18.31 24.44 -6.05
N TRP A 286 18.38 25.06 -4.88
CA TRP A 286 17.39 26.05 -4.44
C TRP A 286 17.35 27.26 -5.37
N LYS A 287 18.51 27.84 -5.73
CA LYS A 287 18.58 28.97 -6.68
C LYS A 287 17.95 28.62 -8.04
N GLN A 288 18.24 27.43 -8.58
CA GLN A 288 17.64 26.94 -9.82
C GLN A 288 16.11 26.81 -9.73
N VAL A 289 15.61 26.24 -8.63
CA VAL A 289 14.17 26.00 -8.42
C VAL A 289 13.43 27.31 -8.22
N ARG A 290 13.95 28.22 -7.39
CA ARG A 290 13.43 29.60 -7.23
C ARG A 290 13.33 30.31 -8.58
N GLN A 291 14.43 30.37 -9.35
CA GLN A 291 14.45 31.04 -10.66
C GLN A 291 13.46 30.42 -11.66
N SER A 292 13.28 29.10 -11.60
CA SER A 292 12.29 28.41 -12.45
C SER A 292 10.86 28.85 -12.10
N ILE A 293 10.52 28.92 -10.81
CA ILE A 293 9.20 29.34 -10.31
C ILE A 293 8.94 30.82 -10.61
N GLU A 294 9.93 31.68 -10.41
CA GLU A 294 9.87 33.11 -10.74
C GLU A 294 9.65 33.36 -12.24
N THR A 295 10.26 32.54 -13.11
CA THR A 295 10.17 32.69 -14.58
C THR A 295 8.93 32.00 -15.19
N THR A 296 8.44 30.91 -14.60
CA THR A 296 7.45 30.00 -15.23
C THR A 296 6.28 29.58 -14.35
N GLY A 297 6.22 30.05 -13.10
CA GLY A 297 5.24 29.64 -12.09
C GLY A 297 5.45 28.24 -11.51
N HIS A 298 6.38 27.43 -12.04
CA HIS A 298 6.62 26.06 -11.62
C HIS A 298 8.09 25.64 -11.78
N TYR A 299 8.40 24.39 -11.47
CA TYR A 299 9.71 23.78 -11.74
C TYR A 299 9.56 22.27 -12.01
N GLN A 300 10.67 21.63 -12.36
CA GLN A 300 10.76 20.17 -12.53
C GLN A 300 11.57 19.54 -11.40
N LEU A 301 10.99 18.51 -10.79
CA LEU A 301 11.68 17.63 -9.83
C LEU A 301 12.74 16.78 -10.53
N THR A 302 13.88 16.54 -9.88
CA THR A 302 14.83 15.49 -10.32
C THR A 302 14.22 14.10 -10.09
N GLU A 303 14.74 13.07 -10.76
CA GLU A 303 14.30 11.68 -10.53
C GLU A 303 14.44 11.27 -9.05
N THR A 304 15.56 11.64 -8.41
CA THR A 304 15.82 11.38 -6.99
C THR A 304 14.87 12.13 -6.05
N GLU A 305 14.51 13.38 -6.38
CA GLU A 305 13.49 14.14 -5.65
C GLU A 305 12.10 13.50 -5.81
N LEU A 306 11.73 13.07 -7.03
CA LEU A 306 10.45 12.41 -7.31
C LEU A 306 10.32 11.10 -6.53
N ILE A 307 11.38 10.28 -6.52
CA ILE A 307 11.43 9.01 -5.78
C ILE A 307 11.31 9.25 -4.27
N TYR A 308 12.03 10.24 -3.73
CA TYR A 308 11.94 10.62 -2.32
C TYR A 308 10.54 11.09 -1.96
N GLY A 309 9.96 12.01 -2.75
CA GLY A 309 8.65 12.59 -2.51
C GLY A 309 7.53 11.56 -2.53
N ALA A 310 7.55 10.60 -3.48
CA ALA A 310 6.54 9.56 -3.57
C ALA A 310 6.57 8.60 -2.36
N LYS A 311 7.77 8.22 -1.91
CA LYS A 311 7.96 7.39 -0.71
C LYS A 311 7.54 8.13 0.56
N LEU A 312 7.84 9.42 0.65
CA LEU A 312 7.47 10.25 1.80
C LEU A 312 5.96 10.52 1.85
N ALA A 313 5.29 10.72 0.71
CA ALA A 313 3.82 10.83 0.65
C ALA A 313 3.13 9.56 1.19
N TRP A 314 3.63 8.37 0.84
CA TRP A 314 3.13 7.12 1.42
C TRP A 314 3.40 7.05 2.93
N ARG A 315 4.62 7.37 3.38
CA ARG A 315 4.99 7.45 4.82
C ARG A 315 4.12 8.44 5.61
N ASN A 316 3.62 9.49 4.96
CA ASN A 316 2.74 10.52 5.52
C ASN A 316 1.24 10.17 5.45
N SER A 317 0.85 9.09 4.76
CA SER A 317 -0.56 8.74 4.51
C SER A 317 -1.24 8.19 5.77
N SER A 318 -1.84 9.08 6.57
CA SER A 318 -2.43 8.80 7.90
C SER A 318 -3.41 7.62 7.94
N ARG A 319 -4.14 7.38 6.85
CA ARG A 319 -5.13 6.30 6.68
C ARG A 319 -4.57 4.96 6.23
N CYS A 320 -3.25 4.84 6.02
CA CYS A 320 -2.63 3.62 5.51
C CYS A 320 -1.98 2.80 6.64
N ILE A 321 -2.50 1.57 6.86
CA ILE A 321 -1.97 0.61 7.83
C ILE A 321 -0.65 -0.07 7.33
N GLY A 322 -0.51 -0.29 6.01
CA GLY A 322 0.65 -0.95 5.40
C GLY A 322 1.95 -0.14 5.37
N ARG A 323 2.03 1.00 6.07
CA ARG A 323 3.14 1.97 5.97
C ARG A 323 4.51 1.47 6.42
N ILE A 324 4.65 0.32 7.08
CA ILE A 324 5.97 -0.27 7.35
C ILE A 324 6.79 -0.48 6.06
N GLN A 325 6.12 -0.65 4.92
CA GLN A 325 6.73 -0.87 3.61
C GLN A 325 7.11 0.41 2.85
N TRP A 326 6.94 1.61 3.43
CA TRP A 326 7.02 2.90 2.72
C TRP A 326 8.29 3.13 1.88
N SER A 327 9.42 2.53 2.29
CA SER A 327 10.70 2.63 1.60
C SER A 327 10.84 1.68 0.40
N LYS A 328 10.07 0.60 0.34
CA LYS A 328 10.07 -0.46 -0.70
C LYS A 328 9.10 -0.17 -1.86
N LEU A 329 8.99 1.09 -2.28
CA LEU A 329 8.17 1.51 -3.42
C LEU A 329 9.01 1.57 -4.72
N GLN A 330 8.57 0.89 -5.78
CA GLN A 330 9.04 1.12 -7.15
C GLN A 330 8.36 2.36 -7.73
N VAL A 331 9.12 3.25 -8.36
CA VAL A 331 8.60 4.45 -9.02
C VAL A 331 8.77 4.34 -10.53
N PHE A 332 7.72 4.59 -11.28
CA PHE A 332 7.73 4.74 -12.73
C PHE A 332 7.52 6.22 -13.06
N ASP A 333 8.61 6.92 -13.35
CA ASP A 333 8.53 8.27 -13.91
C ASP A 333 7.98 8.17 -15.34
N CYS A 334 6.79 8.73 -15.55
CA CYS A 334 6.10 8.81 -16.83
C CYS A 334 5.76 10.26 -17.19
N ARG A 335 6.50 11.24 -16.63
CA ARG A 335 6.33 12.68 -16.93
C ARG A 335 6.66 13.08 -18.38
N TYR A 336 7.19 12.14 -19.17
CA TYR A 336 7.40 12.29 -20.62
C TYR A 336 6.20 11.83 -21.47
N VAL A 337 5.17 11.22 -20.88
CA VAL A 337 4.03 10.64 -21.62
C VAL A 337 3.06 11.73 -22.06
N THR A 338 2.82 11.84 -23.37
CA THR A 338 2.01 12.89 -23.99
C THR A 338 0.63 12.46 -24.51
N THR A 339 0.28 11.17 -24.42
CA THR A 339 -0.94 10.62 -25.04
C THR A 339 -1.68 9.62 -24.16
N THR A 340 -3.00 9.49 -24.37
CA THR A 340 -3.88 8.48 -23.75
C THR A 340 -3.37 7.06 -24.00
N SER A 341 -2.85 6.79 -25.20
CA SER A 341 -2.17 5.54 -25.57
C SER A 341 -0.94 5.27 -24.71
N GLY A 342 -0.04 6.25 -24.54
CA GLY A 342 1.14 6.10 -23.69
C GLY A 342 0.79 5.93 -22.21
N MET A 343 -0.30 6.53 -21.73
CA MET A 343 -0.82 6.31 -20.38
C MET A 343 -1.28 4.85 -20.21
N PHE A 344 -2.04 4.31 -21.16
CA PHE A 344 -2.49 2.91 -21.14
C PHE A 344 -1.30 1.93 -21.18
N GLU A 345 -0.28 2.18 -22.02
CA GLU A 345 0.93 1.35 -22.04
C GLU A 345 1.70 1.41 -20.72
N ALA A 346 1.89 2.60 -20.13
CA ALA A 346 2.54 2.75 -18.83
C ALA A 346 1.77 2.06 -17.69
N ILE A 347 0.44 2.12 -17.72
CA ILE A 347 -0.45 1.43 -16.75
C ILE A 347 -0.43 -0.09 -16.95
N CYS A 348 -0.39 -0.60 -18.18
CA CYS A 348 -0.19 -2.02 -18.44
C CYS A 348 1.17 -2.53 -17.92
N ASN A 349 2.24 -1.72 -18.06
CA ASN A 349 3.54 -2.04 -17.47
C ASN A 349 3.50 -2.00 -15.92
N HIS A 350 2.78 -1.05 -15.31
CA HIS A 350 2.56 -0.99 -13.86
C HIS A 350 1.86 -2.26 -13.36
N ILE A 351 0.71 -2.62 -13.94
CA ILE A 351 -0.06 -3.82 -13.55
C ILE A 351 0.82 -5.07 -13.72
N LYS A 352 1.51 -5.23 -14.85
CA LYS A 352 2.42 -6.37 -15.06
C LYS A 352 3.53 -6.45 -14.00
N TYR A 353 4.15 -5.30 -13.66
CA TYR A 353 5.20 -5.25 -12.64
C TYR A 353 4.67 -5.56 -11.25
N ALA A 354 3.54 -4.95 -10.87
CA ALA A 354 2.98 -5.04 -9.53
C ALA A 354 2.32 -6.39 -9.26
N THR A 355 1.58 -6.96 -10.24
CA THR A 355 0.95 -8.28 -10.12
C THR A 355 1.97 -9.43 -10.04
N ASN A 356 3.08 -9.36 -10.78
CA ASN A 356 4.25 -10.25 -10.61
C ASN A 356 3.95 -11.77 -10.41
N LYS A 357 2.98 -12.30 -11.18
CA LYS A 357 2.47 -13.70 -11.07
C LYS A 357 1.89 -14.10 -9.69
N GLY A 358 1.52 -13.15 -8.84
CA GLY A 358 0.95 -13.39 -7.49
C GLY A 358 1.80 -12.78 -6.38
N ASN A 359 3.12 -12.74 -6.51
CA ASN A 359 4.03 -12.16 -5.52
C ASN A 359 4.04 -10.62 -5.63
N LEU A 360 2.99 -9.97 -5.12
CA LEU A 360 2.67 -8.56 -5.37
C LEU A 360 3.78 -7.60 -4.92
N ARG A 361 4.04 -6.55 -5.73
CA ARG A 361 5.08 -5.54 -5.46
C ARG A 361 4.51 -4.13 -5.49
N SER A 362 4.74 -3.36 -4.42
CA SER A 362 4.32 -1.96 -4.35
C SER A 362 4.96 -1.10 -5.44
N ALA A 363 4.12 -0.41 -6.20
CA ALA A 363 4.54 0.43 -7.31
C ALA A 363 3.74 1.74 -7.37
N ILE A 364 4.33 2.79 -7.94
CA ILE A 364 3.66 4.03 -8.28
C ILE A 364 4.03 4.46 -9.70
N THR A 365 3.05 4.91 -10.50
CA THR A 365 3.28 5.52 -11.82
C THR A 365 2.79 6.96 -11.80
N ILE A 366 3.67 7.87 -12.20
CA ILE A 366 3.46 9.32 -12.10
C ILE A 366 3.53 9.93 -13.49
N PHE A 367 2.42 10.48 -13.97
CA PHE A 367 2.30 11.14 -15.27
C PHE A 367 2.70 12.63 -15.19
N PRO A 368 2.62 13.44 -16.26
CA PRO A 368 3.00 14.86 -16.18
C PRO A 368 2.23 15.63 -15.10
N GLN A 369 2.90 16.62 -14.50
CA GLN A 369 2.30 17.51 -13.51
C GLN A 369 1.27 18.47 -14.11
N ARG A 370 0.34 18.95 -13.27
CA ARG A 370 -0.50 20.10 -13.58
C ARG A 370 0.38 21.33 -13.87
N THR A 371 -0.03 22.10 -14.89
CA THR A 371 0.53 23.41 -15.23
C THR A 371 -0.51 24.51 -14.98
N ASP A 372 -1.46 24.69 -15.91
CA ASP A 372 -2.42 25.80 -15.93
C ASP A 372 -3.85 25.40 -15.53
N ALA A 373 -4.00 24.22 -14.90
CA ALA A 373 -5.27 23.54 -14.60
C ALA A 373 -6.15 23.14 -15.81
N LYS A 374 -5.77 23.48 -17.05
CA LYS A 374 -6.53 23.13 -18.26
C LYS A 374 -5.92 21.94 -18.98
N HIS A 375 -4.62 21.69 -18.81
CA HIS A 375 -3.87 20.61 -19.45
C HIS A 375 -3.61 19.40 -18.54
N ASP A 376 -4.46 19.18 -17.54
CA ASP A 376 -4.37 18.04 -16.62
C ASP A 376 -4.32 16.68 -17.36
N TYR A 377 -3.50 15.78 -16.83
CA TYR A 377 -3.56 14.35 -17.12
C TYR A 377 -4.41 13.72 -16.01
N ARG A 378 -5.39 12.88 -16.34
CA ARG A 378 -6.25 12.20 -15.35
C ARG A 378 -6.41 10.73 -15.70
N ILE A 379 -6.29 9.86 -14.71
CA ILE A 379 -6.94 8.54 -14.73
C ILE A 379 -8.34 8.78 -14.14
N TRP A 380 -9.38 8.36 -14.85
CA TRP A 380 -10.77 8.61 -14.42
C TRP A 380 -11.24 7.52 -13.45
N ASN A 381 -10.72 6.29 -13.57
CA ASN A 381 -11.05 5.18 -12.67
C ASN A 381 -10.58 5.48 -11.22
N ASN A 382 -11.40 5.09 -10.23
CA ASN A 382 -11.02 5.19 -8.80
C ASN A 382 -9.89 4.23 -8.41
N GLN A 383 -9.96 3.00 -8.91
CA GLN A 383 -8.89 2.01 -8.91
C GLN A 383 -8.66 1.56 -10.37
N LEU A 384 -7.45 1.17 -10.73
CA LEU A 384 -7.14 0.69 -12.09
C LEU A 384 -8.05 -0.48 -12.49
N ILE A 385 -8.18 -1.44 -11.57
CA ILE A 385 -8.98 -2.64 -11.73
C ILE A 385 -10.20 -2.51 -10.81
N SER A 386 -11.39 -2.67 -11.38
CA SER A 386 -12.69 -2.66 -10.68
C SER A 386 -13.71 -3.44 -11.51
N TYR A 387 -14.67 -4.08 -10.86
CA TYR A 387 -15.85 -4.63 -11.54
C TYR A 387 -16.88 -3.55 -11.83
N ALA A 388 -17.55 -3.65 -12.97
CA ALA A 388 -18.67 -2.80 -13.36
C ALA A 388 -19.91 -3.02 -12.47
N GLY A 389 -20.83 -2.07 -12.48
CA GLY A 389 -22.14 -2.16 -11.83
C GLY A 389 -23.25 -1.75 -12.79
N TYR A 390 -24.18 -2.66 -13.07
CA TYR A 390 -25.27 -2.47 -14.04
C TYR A 390 -26.61 -2.41 -13.31
N LYS A 391 -27.15 -1.20 -13.13
CA LYS A 391 -28.52 -1.00 -12.64
C LYS A 391 -29.53 -1.44 -13.71
N GLN A 392 -30.41 -2.35 -13.33
CA GLN A 392 -31.48 -2.91 -14.15
C GLN A 392 -32.77 -2.08 -14.04
N THR A 393 -33.75 -2.37 -14.90
CA THR A 393 -35.03 -1.66 -14.96
C THR A 393 -35.95 -1.92 -13.75
N ASP A 394 -35.81 -3.07 -13.09
CA ASP A 394 -36.47 -3.41 -11.83
C ASP A 394 -35.81 -2.77 -10.59
N GLY A 395 -34.69 -2.05 -10.78
CA GLY A 395 -33.89 -1.46 -9.71
C GLY A 395 -32.80 -2.38 -9.13
N LYS A 396 -32.75 -3.67 -9.52
CA LYS A 396 -31.66 -4.58 -9.15
C LYS A 396 -30.32 -4.08 -9.73
N ILE A 397 -29.22 -4.44 -9.10
CA ILE A 397 -27.87 -4.22 -9.65
C ILE A 397 -27.20 -5.58 -9.90
N ILE A 398 -26.56 -5.71 -11.06
CA ILE A 398 -25.65 -6.79 -11.42
C ILE A 398 -24.21 -6.24 -11.30
N GLY A 399 -23.28 -6.98 -10.72
CA GLY A 399 -21.91 -6.52 -10.51
C GLY A 399 -21.71 -5.79 -9.17
N ASP A 400 -20.94 -4.70 -9.19
CA ASP A 400 -20.55 -3.92 -8.00
C ASP A 400 -21.31 -2.57 -7.92
N PRO A 401 -22.27 -2.40 -6.97
CA PRO A 401 -23.05 -1.17 -6.84
C PRO A 401 -22.24 0.11 -6.68
N MET A 402 -21.05 0.04 -6.06
CA MET A 402 -20.16 1.20 -5.90
C MET A 402 -19.73 1.83 -7.23
N ASN A 403 -19.72 1.04 -8.32
CA ASN A 403 -19.20 1.47 -9.62
C ASN A 403 -20.29 1.82 -10.64
N VAL A 404 -21.58 1.87 -10.26
CA VAL A 404 -22.70 2.14 -11.20
C VAL A 404 -22.54 3.47 -11.94
N GLU A 405 -22.29 4.59 -11.24
CA GLU A 405 -22.10 5.91 -11.88
C GLU A 405 -20.97 5.88 -12.93
N PHE A 406 -19.84 5.28 -12.58
CA PHE A 406 -18.69 5.20 -13.48
C PHE A 406 -18.90 4.20 -14.63
N THR A 407 -19.69 3.14 -14.41
CA THR A 407 -20.12 2.20 -15.45
C THR A 407 -21.02 2.89 -16.46
N GLU A 408 -21.93 3.77 -16.02
CA GLU A 408 -22.69 4.63 -16.92
C GLU A 408 -21.78 5.59 -17.71
N VAL A 409 -20.78 6.21 -17.09
CA VAL A 409 -19.81 7.09 -17.78
C VAL A 409 -19.05 6.32 -18.86
N CYS A 410 -18.57 5.11 -18.57
CA CYS A 410 -17.92 4.24 -19.54
C CYS A 410 -18.88 3.89 -20.70
N THR A 411 -20.14 3.56 -20.39
CA THR A 411 -21.16 3.23 -21.39
C THR A 411 -21.52 4.44 -22.27
N LYS A 412 -21.61 5.64 -21.69
CA LYS A 412 -21.83 6.92 -22.39
C LYS A 412 -20.64 7.31 -23.29
N LEU A 413 -19.42 6.92 -22.92
CA LEU A 413 -18.23 7.00 -23.80
C LEU A 413 -18.24 5.97 -24.95
N GLY A 414 -19.20 5.03 -24.95
CA GLY A 414 -19.35 4.00 -25.98
C GLY A 414 -18.67 2.67 -25.67
N TRP A 415 -18.23 2.42 -24.43
CA TRP A 415 -17.85 1.09 -23.97
C TRP A 415 -19.05 0.14 -23.95
N LYS A 416 -18.79 -1.15 -24.06
CA LYS A 416 -19.79 -2.22 -23.93
C LYS A 416 -19.18 -3.37 -23.13
N GLY A 417 -19.61 -3.51 -21.88
CA GLY A 417 -19.43 -4.74 -21.12
C GLY A 417 -20.29 -5.88 -21.65
N LYS A 418 -20.24 -7.02 -20.98
CA LYS A 418 -21.09 -8.20 -21.25
C LYS A 418 -22.42 -8.11 -20.49
N GLY A 419 -22.48 -7.28 -19.45
CA GLY A 419 -23.59 -7.24 -18.49
C GLY A 419 -23.46 -8.31 -17.40
N SER A 420 -22.23 -8.76 -17.09
CA SER A 420 -21.98 -9.86 -16.15
C SER A 420 -21.55 -9.39 -14.76
N GLU A 421 -21.74 -10.26 -13.76
CA GLU A 421 -21.33 -10.05 -12.36
C GLU A 421 -19.85 -9.73 -12.18
N TRP A 422 -18.99 -10.05 -13.14
CA TRP A 422 -17.52 -9.97 -13.04
C TRP A 422 -16.89 -9.24 -14.23
N ASP A 423 -17.63 -8.33 -14.87
CA ASP A 423 -17.07 -7.51 -15.95
C ASP A 423 -16.07 -6.48 -15.41
N ILE A 424 -14.79 -6.65 -15.75
CA ILE A 424 -13.75 -5.65 -15.49
C ILE A 424 -14.02 -4.38 -16.30
N LEU A 425 -14.02 -3.23 -15.63
CA LEU A 425 -14.17 -1.92 -16.25
C LEU A 425 -12.99 -1.57 -17.17
N PRO A 426 -13.20 -0.76 -18.22
CA PRO A 426 -12.12 -0.28 -19.07
C PRO A 426 -11.27 0.74 -18.29
N LEU A 427 -10.00 0.88 -18.67
CA LEU A 427 -9.24 2.06 -18.27
C LEU A 427 -9.78 3.27 -19.04
N VAL A 428 -10.14 4.35 -18.34
CA VAL A 428 -10.50 5.63 -18.93
C VAL A 428 -9.46 6.68 -18.53
N VAL A 429 -8.84 7.31 -19.52
CA VAL A 429 -7.78 8.31 -19.31
C VAL A 429 -7.93 9.53 -20.22
N SER A 430 -7.59 10.71 -19.69
CA SER A 430 -7.41 11.94 -20.45
C SER A 430 -5.96 12.43 -20.31
N ALA A 431 -5.36 12.81 -21.43
CA ALA A 431 -4.02 13.39 -21.49
C ALA A 431 -4.12 14.86 -21.93
N ASN A 432 -3.28 15.73 -21.35
CA ASN A 432 -3.12 17.14 -21.77
C ASN A 432 -4.47 17.91 -21.89
N GLY A 433 -5.44 17.66 -21.01
CA GLY A 433 -6.75 18.31 -21.07
C GLY A 433 -7.62 17.98 -22.29
N HIS A 434 -7.38 16.88 -23.01
CA HIS A 434 -8.27 16.40 -24.09
C HIS A 434 -9.33 15.44 -23.55
N ASP A 435 -10.51 15.42 -24.19
CA ASP A 435 -11.60 14.49 -23.82
C ASP A 435 -11.10 13.02 -23.85
N PRO A 436 -11.49 12.20 -22.86
CA PRO A 436 -10.83 10.93 -22.58
C PRO A 436 -11.01 9.88 -23.67
N ASP A 437 -10.06 8.96 -23.76
CA ASP A 437 -10.23 7.68 -24.42
C ASP A 437 -10.42 6.57 -23.37
N TYR A 438 -11.03 5.46 -23.80
CA TYR A 438 -11.14 4.25 -23.00
C TYR A 438 -10.43 3.07 -23.69
N PHE A 439 -9.90 2.14 -22.89
CA PHE A 439 -9.17 0.97 -23.35
C PHE A 439 -9.60 -0.27 -22.56
N ASP A 440 -9.86 -1.38 -23.25
CA ASP A 440 -10.03 -2.67 -22.60
C ASP A 440 -8.65 -3.19 -22.17
N TYR A 441 -8.55 -3.77 -20.96
CA TYR A 441 -7.33 -4.45 -20.54
C TYR A 441 -7.08 -5.73 -21.34
N PRO A 442 -5.82 -6.10 -21.62
CA PRO A 442 -5.45 -7.45 -22.01
C PRO A 442 -5.79 -8.39 -20.83
N PRO A 443 -6.66 -9.41 -21.00
CA PRO A 443 -7.13 -10.24 -19.90
C PRO A 443 -5.99 -10.91 -19.12
N GLU A 444 -4.89 -11.25 -19.79
CA GLU A 444 -3.71 -11.89 -19.21
C GLU A 444 -2.90 -11.00 -18.24
N LEU A 445 -3.23 -9.70 -18.13
CA LEU A 445 -2.68 -8.80 -17.09
C LEU A 445 -3.52 -8.79 -15.81
N ILE A 446 -4.77 -9.24 -15.86
CA ILE A 446 -5.72 -9.16 -14.74
C ILE A 446 -5.75 -10.52 -14.01
N LEU A 447 -4.97 -10.63 -12.94
CA LEU A 447 -5.00 -11.80 -12.06
C LEU A 447 -6.27 -11.74 -11.18
N GLU A 448 -7.23 -12.61 -11.45
CA GLU A 448 -8.37 -12.87 -10.56
C GLU A 448 -8.09 -14.06 -9.62
N VAL A 449 -8.60 -13.97 -8.40
CA VAL A 449 -8.61 -15.04 -7.40
C VAL A 449 -10.06 -15.48 -7.16
N PRO A 450 -10.53 -16.57 -7.80
CA PRO A 450 -11.75 -17.27 -7.42
C PRO A 450 -11.67 -17.80 -6.00
N LEU A 451 -12.73 -17.61 -5.23
CA LEU A 451 -12.78 -17.86 -3.79
C LEU A 451 -13.33 -19.26 -3.47
N SER A 452 -12.79 -19.85 -2.41
CA SER A 452 -13.04 -21.20 -1.91
C SER A 452 -12.74 -21.24 -0.42
N HIS A 453 -13.48 -22.04 0.35
CA HIS A 453 -13.33 -22.12 1.80
C HIS A 453 -12.71 -23.47 2.23
N PRO A 454 -11.72 -23.51 3.14
CA PRO A 454 -11.01 -24.75 3.49
C PRO A 454 -11.85 -25.79 4.25
N LYS A 455 -13.09 -25.44 4.64
CA LYS A 455 -14.04 -26.34 5.31
C LYS A 455 -15.42 -26.42 4.65
N PHE A 456 -15.73 -25.54 3.69
CA PHE A 456 -17.06 -25.43 3.10
C PHE A 456 -16.94 -25.53 1.58
N GLU A 457 -17.06 -26.75 1.06
CA GLU A 457 -16.92 -27.06 -0.37
C GLU A 457 -17.90 -26.22 -1.21
N TRP A 458 -19.14 -26.08 -0.73
CA TRP A 458 -20.22 -25.27 -1.33
C TRP A 458 -19.89 -23.79 -1.52
N PHE A 459 -18.84 -23.27 -0.87
CA PHE A 459 -18.44 -21.87 -1.01
C PHE A 459 -17.98 -21.58 -2.45
N SER A 460 -17.37 -22.57 -3.10
CA SER A 460 -16.93 -22.47 -4.50
C SER A 460 -18.11 -22.28 -5.47
N ASP A 461 -19.27 -22.87 -5.15
CA ASP A 461 -20.51 -22.79 -5.95
C ASP A 461 -21.08 -21.36 -6.00
N LEU A 462 -20.70 -20.49 -5.05
CA LEU A 462 -21.08 -19.08 -5.08
C LEU A 462 -20.40 -18.30 -6.23
N GLY A 463 -19.40 -18.88 -6.91
CA GLY A 463 -18.72 -18.30 -8.06
C GLY A 463 -17.92 -17.01 -7.76
N LEU A 464 -17.77 -16.67 -6.48
CA LEU A 464 -17.12 -15.44 -5.99
C LEU A 464 -15.66 -15.37 -6.43
N ARG A 465 -15.19 -14.16 -6.71
CA ARG A 465 -13.80 -13.87 -7.07
C ARG A 465 -13.41 -12.44 -6.73
N TRP A 466 -12.13 -12.16 -6.58
CA TRP A 466 -11.62 -10.78 -6.50
C TRP A 466 -10.32 -10.61 -7.29
N TYR A 467 -10.10 -9.45 -7.89
CA TYR A 467 -8.84 -9.15 -8.57
C TYR A 467 -7.71 -8.98 -7.54
N ALA A 468 -6.52 -9.51 -7.83
CA ALA A 468 -5.44 -9.62 -6.86
C ALA A 468 -4.79 -8.29 -6.46
N LEU A 469 -4.77 -7.31 -7.38
CA LEU A 469 -3.97 -6.09 -7.25
C LEU A 469 -4.85 -4.89 -6.83
N PRO A 470 -4.79 -4.41 -5.58
CA PRO A 470 -5.32 -3.09 -5.22
C PRO A 470 -4.42 -2.00 -5.80
N ALA A 471 -4.99 -1.16 -6.66
CA ALA A 471 -4.26 -0.08 -7.32
C ALA A 471 -5.13 1.18 -7.40
N VAL A 472 -4.96 2.09 -6.44
CA VAL A 472 -5.64 3.39 -6.38
C VAL A 472 -5.17 4.26 -7.55
N SER A 473 -6.10 4.98 -8.20
CA SER A 473 -5.79 5.80 -9.38
C SER A 473 -6.50 7.15 -9.45
N SER A 474 -7.45 7.46 -8.56
CA SER A 474 -8.12 8.77 -8.53
C SER A 474 -7.45 9.81 -7.63
N MET A 475 -6.44 9.48 -6.84
CA MET A 475 -5.75 10.44 -5.96
C MET A 475 -4.73 11.32 -6.70
N LEU A 476 -4.51 12.53 -6.17
CA LEU A 476 -3.52 13.51 -6.62
C LEU A 476 -2.26 13.38 -5.74
N PHE A 477 -1.07 13.34 -6.33
CA PHE A 477 0.20 13.35 -5.59
C PHE A 477 0.77 14.78 -5.50
N ASP A 478 0.93 15.31 -4.29
CA ASP A 478 1.35 16.71 -4.03
C ASP A 478 2.71 16.74 -3.33
N VAL A 479 3.71 17.32 -3.99
CA VAL A 479 5.13 17.28 -3.60
C VAL A 479 5.82 18.59 -3.95
N GLY A 480 6.39 19.26 -2.95
CA GLY A 480 7.23 20.44 -3.16
C GLY A 480 6.58 21.57 -3.97
N GLY A 481 5.26 21.74 -3.87
CA GLY A 481 4.50 22.74 -4.63
C GLY A 481 3.90 22.21 -5.93
N ILE A 482 4.40 21.08 -6.45
CA ILE A 482 3.94 20.45 -7.68
C ILE A 482 2.79 19.47 -7.42
N GLN A 483 1.80 19.44 -8.32
CA GLN A 483 0.62 18.58 -8.25
C GLN A 483 0.59 17.59 -9.44
N PHE A 484 0.54 16.29 -9.16
CA PHE A 484 0.45 15.22 -10.15
C PHE A 484 -0.96 14.61 -10.16
N THR A 485 -1.79 15.09 -11.08
CA THR A 485 -3.25 14.86 -11.16
C THR A 485 -3.64 13.51 -11.79
N ALA A 486 -2.69 12.84 -12.46
CA ALA A 486 -2.73 11.42 -12.79
C ALA A 486 -1.56 10.70 -12.10
N THR A 487 -1.87 10.02 -11.01
CA THR A 487 -0.96 9.13 -10.30
C THR A 487 -1.70 7.83 -9.99
N THR A 488 -1.03 6.69 -10.12
CA THR A 488 -1.59 5.41 -9.61
C THR A 488 -0.58 4.70 -8.74
N PHE A 489 -1.04 4.22 -7.59
CA PHE A 489 -0.27 3.55 -6.55
C PHE A 489 -0.90 2.19 -6.25
N SER A 490 -0.07 1.16 -6.12
CA SER A 490 -0.50 -0.20 -5.78
C SER A 490 0.32 -0.82 -4.65
N GLY A 491 -0.28 -1.82 -4.00
CA GLY A 491 0.32 -2.64 -2.96
C GLY A 491 -0.26 -4.06 -3.00
N TRP A 492 -0.65 -4.58 -1.84
CA TRP A 492 -1.40 -5.82 -1.69
C TRP A 492 -2.54 -5.63 -0.68
N TYR A 493 -3.55 -6.49 -0.76
CA TYR A 493 -4.73 -6.40 0.08
C TYR A 493 -4.46 -6.82 1.54
N MET A 494 -5.12 -6.14 2.47
CA MET A 494 -5.52 -6.70 3.76
C MET A 494 -6.84 -7.46 3.59
N SER A 495 -6.98 -8.65 4.18
CA SER A 495 -8.13 -9.55 3.92
C SER A 495 -9.50 -8.91 4.09
N THR A 496 -9.64 -8.04 5.10
CA THR A 496 -10.89 -7.38 5.48
C THR A 496 -11.36 -6.34 4.46
N GLU A 497 -10.48 -5.81 3.62
CA GLU A 497 -10.89 -4.98 2.46
C GLU A 497 -11.76 -5.80 1.50
N ILE A 498 -11.42 -7.07 1.27
CA ILE A 498 -12.22 -7.96 0.43
C ILE A 498 -13.36 -8.58 1.25
N GLY A 499 -13.03 -9.31 2.30
CA GLY A 499 -13.96 -10.15 3.05
C GLY A 499 -15.04 -9.37 3.79
N CYS A 500 -14.70 -8.23 4.41
CA CYS A 500 -15.70 -7.36 5.01
C CYS A 500 -16.26 -6.38 3.97
N ARG A 501 -15.40 -5.51 3.42
CA ARG A 501 -15.88 -4.32 2.69
C ARG A 501 -16.39 -4.63 1.29
N ASN A 502 -15.63 -5.35 0.45
CA ASN A 502 -16.07 -5.64 -0.92
C ASN A 502 -17.21 -6.67 -0.97
N LEU A 503 -17.18 -7.69 -0.11
CA LEU A 503 -18.12 -8.81 -0.17
C LEU A 503 -19.34 -8.68 0.76
N CYS A 504 -19.22 -8.05 1.92
CA CYS A 504 -20.27 -8.04 2.94
C CYS A 504 -20.87 -6.67 3.29
N ASP A 505 -20.32 -5.53 2.82
CA ASP A 505 -21.03 -4.25 2.91
C ASP A 505 -22.36 -4.33 2.12
N THR A 506 -23.43 -3.79 2.70
CA THR A 506 -24.79 -3.83 2.13
C THR A 506 -24.95 -2.99 0.86
N ASN A 507 -24.10 -1.99 0.65
CA ASN A 507 -24.00 -1.19 -0.57
C ASN A 507 -22.90 -1.70 -1.54
N ARG A 508 -22.43 -2.94 -1.35
CA ARG A 508 -21.47 -3.64 -2.23
C ARG A 508 -22.08 -4.98 -2.65
N ARG A 509 -21.39 -6.11 -2.52
CA ARG A 509 -21.93 -7.43 -2.92
C ARG A 509 -22.95 -8.02 -1.94
N ASN A 510 -23.02 -7.52 -0.70
CA ASN A 510 -24.02 -7.92 0.30
C ASN A 510 -24.16 -9.46 0.54
N MET A 511 -23.07 -10.22 0.41
CA MET A 511 -23.09 -11.70 0.43
C MET A 511 -23.34 -12.33 1.81
N LEU A 512 -23.47 -11.50 2.86
CA LEU A 512 -23.40 -11.95 4.26
C LEU A 512 -24.55 -12.89 4.65
N GLU A 513 -25.78 -12.59 4.20
CA GLU A 513 -26.95 -13.43 4.45
C GLU A 513 -26.89 -14.73 3.64
N THR A 514 -26.45 -14.68 2.38
CA THR A 514 -26.27 -15.86 1.53
C THR A 514 -25.29 -16.87 2.14
N VAL A 515 -24.18 -16.39 2.71
CA VAL A 515 -23.21 -17.22 3.42
C VAL A 515 -23.79 -17.76 4.73
N ALA A 516 -24.49 -16.94 5.51
CA ALA A 516 -25.11 -17.38 6.77
C ALA A 516 -26.17 -18.48 6.55
N LEU A 517 -27.00 -18.36 5.52
CA LEU A 517 -27.99 -19.38 5.15
C LEU A 517 -27.32 -20.68 4.67
N LYS A 518 -26.26 -20.60 3.85
CA LYS A 518 -25.45 -21.77 3.44
C LYS A 518 -24.71 -22.44 4.61
N MET A 519 -24.42 -21.70 5.67
CA MET A 519 -23.90 -22.21 6.94
C MET A 519 -24.99 -22.77 7.89
N ASN A 520 -26.27 -22.74 7.50
CA ASN A 520 -27.42 -23.11 8.34
C ASN A 520 -27.52 -22.30 9.65
N LEU A 521 -27.15 -21.02 9.63
CA LEU A 521 -27.30 -20.11 10.78
C LEU A 521 -28.71 -19.53 10.84
N ASP A 522 -29.23 -19.30 12.06
CA ASP A 522 -30.49 -18.58 12.25
C ASP A 522 -30.31 -17.09 11.98
N THR A 523 -30.73 -16.63 10.80
CA THR A 523 -30.64 -15.24 10.37
C THR A 523 -31.74 -14.34 10.96
N ARG A 524 -32.77 -14.90 11.59
CA ARG A 524 -34.00 -14.19 12.01
C ARG A 524 -33.79 -13.22 13.16
N THR A 525 -32.76 -13.43 13.99
CA THR A 525 -32.43 -12.57 15.14
C THR A 525 -30.96 -12.13 15.11
N PRO A 526 -30.63 -10.87 15.40
CA PRO A 526 -29.25 -10.44 15.61
C PRO A 526 -28.55 -11.19 16.76
N THR A 527 -29.30 -11.66 17.77
CA THR A 527 -28.73 -12.30 18.97
C THR A 527 -28.08 -13.66 18.71
N SER A 528 -28.29 -14.27 17.53
CA SER A 528 -27.57 -15.49 17.13
C SER A 528 -26.12 -15.22 16.69
N LEU A 529 -25.74 -13.94 16.54
CA LEU A 529 -24.45 -13.47 16.00
C LEU A 529 -24.12 -14.08 14.62
N TRP A 530 -25.14 -14.27 13.78
CA TRP A 530 -24.99 -14.88 12.46
C TRP A 530 -24.12 -14.05 11.51
N LYS A 531 -24.18 -12.72 11.63
CA LYS A 531 -23.38 -11.78 10.84
C LYS A 531 -21.90 -11.92 11.16
N ASP A 532 -21.57 -11.95 12.45
CA ASP A 532 -20.22 -12.08 12.99
C ASP A 532 -19.58 -13.40 12.55
N LYS A 533 -20.33 -14.51 12.65
CA LYS A 533 -19.93 -15.84 12.17
C LYS A 533 -19.68 -15.84 10.65
N ALA A 534 -20.62 -15.33 9.86
CA ALA A 534 -20.51 -15.34 8.41
C ALA A 534 -19.39 -14.43 7.86
N VAL A 535 -19.11 -13.28 8.48
CA VAL A 535 -18.03 -12.38 8.04
C VAL A 535 -16.64 -12.91 8.42
N VAL A 536 -16.52 -13.69 9.49
CA VAL A 536 -15.29 -14.42 9.85
C VAL A 536 -14.98 -15.49 8.81
N GLU A 537 -15.92 -16.39 8.51
CA GLU A 537 -15.69 -17.46 7.51
C GLU A 537 -15.49 -16.88 6.08
N MET A 538 -16.12 -15.74 5.76
CA MET A 538 -15.82 -14.98 4.53
C MET A 538 -14.36 -14.50 4.46
N ASN A 539 -13.79 -14.03 5.58
CA ASN A 539 -12.37 -13.64 5.64
C ASN A 539 -11.44 -14.85 5.56
N ILE A 540 -11.81 -15.98 6.17
CA ILE A 540 -11.08 -17.24 6.05
C ILE A 540 -11.06 -17.71 4.59
N ALA A 541 -12.19 -17.64 3.87
CA ALA A 541 -12.25 -17.98 2.44
C ALA A 541 -11.33 -17.08 1.59
N VAL A 542 -11.31 -15.77 1.85
CA VAL A 542 -10.42 -14.81 1.18
C VAL A 542 -8.95 -15.15 1.42
N LEU A 543 -8.53 -15.30 2.68
CA LEU A 543 -7.13 -15.62 3.02
C LEU A 543 -6.69 -16.94 2.38
N HIS A 544 -7.47 -18.01 2.58
CA HIS A 544 -7.21 -19.34 2.02
C HIS A 544 -7.06 -19.30 0.49
N SER A 545 -7.93 -18.58 -0.21
CA SER A 545 -7.95 -18.55 -1.68
C SER A 545 -6.79 -17.78 -2.29
N TYR A 546 -6.27 -16.77 -1.59
CA TYR A 546 -5.06 -16.05 -1.99
C TYR A 546 -3.81 -16.89 -1.69
N GLN A 547 -3.71 -17.44 -0.47
CA GLN A 547 -2.58 -18.24 -0.01
C GLN A 547 -2.39 -19.52 -0.84
N SER A 548 -3.45 -20.31 -1.06
CA SER A 548 -3.41 -21.54 -1.88
C SER A 548 -3.02 -21.30 -3.35
N ARG A 549 -3.10 -20.06 -3.83
CA ARG A 549 -2.69 -19.63 -5.18
C ARG A 549 -1.37 -18.85 -5.22
N ASN A 550 -0.65 -18.76 -4.09
CA ASN A 550 0.59 -17.98 -3.93
C ASN A 550 0.43 -16.49 -4.30
N VAL A 551 -0.72 -15.89 -3.96
CA VAL A 551 -1.00 -14.46 -4.16
C VAL A 551 -0.82 -13.72 -2.84
N THR A 552 0.00 -12.66 -2.83
CA THR A 552 0.29 -11.87 -1.63
C THR A 552 -0.98 -11.25 -1.05
N ILE A 553 -1.25 -11.55 0.21
CA ILE A 553 -2.30 -10.97 1.04
C ILE A 553 -1.79 -10.90 2.48
N VAL A 554 -2.35 -10.02 3.30
CA VAL A 554 -2.09 -9.99 4.75
C VAL A 554 -3.41 -10.05 5.53
N ASP A 555 -3.43 -10.71 6.67
CA ASP A 555 -4.56 -10.63 7.60
C ASP A 555 -4.51 -9.32 8.42
N HIS A 556 -5.58 -9.05 9.16
CA HIS A 556 -5.74 -7.79 9.87
C HIS A 556 -5.03 -7.73 11.23
N HIS A 557 -4.66 -8.87 11.83
CA HIS A 557 -3.84 -8.90 13.05
C HIS A 557 -2.38 -8.62 12.69
N THR A 558 -1.80 -9.36 11.73
CA THR A 558 -0.43 -9.16 11.23
C THR A 558 -0.23 -7.75 10.68
N ALA A 559 -1.23 -7.18 9.98
CA ALA A 559 -1.18 -5.80 9.51
C ALA A 559 -1.16 -4.79 10.68
N SER A 560 -1.95 -5.04 11.74
CA SER A 560 -2.01 -4.18 12.92
C SER A 560 -0.72 -4.22 13.75
N GLU A 561 -0.12 -5.40 13.95
CA GLU A 561 1.18 -5.54 14.60
C GLU A 561 2.29 -4.86 13.78
N SER A 562 2.29 -5.05 12.46
CA SER A 562 3.21 -4.38 11.54
C SER A 562 3.06 -2.86 11.59
N PHE A 563 1.84 -2.35 11.73
CA PHE A 563 1.61 -0.92 11.91
C PHE A 563 2.12 -0.41 13.26
N MET A 564 1.90 -1.14 14.36
CA MET A 564 2.46 -0.77 15.65
C MET A 564 3.99 -0.73 15.63
N LYS A 565 4.63 -1.67 14.92
CA LYS A 565 6.09 -1.64 14.71
C LYS A 565 6.55 -0.45 13.87
N HIS A 566 5.76 -0.04 12.87
CA HIS A 566 5.99 1.20 12.13
C HIS A 566 5.85 2.42 13.05
N PHE A 567 4.75 2.54 13.79
CA PHE A 567 4.48 3.65 14.72
C PHE A 567 5.64 3.84 15.73
N GLU A 568 6.07 2.78 16.41
CA GLU A 568 7.25 2.81 17.29
C GLU A 568 8.51 3.37 16.63
N ASN A 569 8.79 2.94 15.39
CA ASN A 569 9.97 3.34 14.65
C ASN A 569 9.88 4.81 14.23
N GLU A 570 8.70 5.27 13.80
CA GLU A 570 8.45 6.66 13.40
C GLU A 570 8.55 7.62 14.59
N SER A 571 7.98 7.24 15.75
CA SER A 571 8.12 7.98 17.01
C SER A 571 9.58 8.12 17.44
N LYS A 572 10.44 7.12 17.17
CA LYS A 572 11.88 7.16 17.48
C LYS A 572 12.70 7.91 16.44
N LEU A 573 12.34 7.84 15.16
CA LEU A 573 13.12 8.39 14.04
C LEU A 573 12.76 9.83 13.65
N ARG A 574 11.51 10.26 13.88
CA ARG A 574 11.03 11.61 13.54
C ARG A 574 10.05 12.21 14.56
N ASN A 575 10.00 11.67 15.77
CA ASN A 575 9.19 12.17 16.89
C ASN A 575 7.69 12.31 16.58
N GLY A 576 7.14 11.37 15.80
CA GLY A 576 5.71 11.28 15.58
C GLY A 576 5.31 10.43 14.39
N CYS A 577 4.03 10.10 14.33
CA CYS A 577 3.43 9.33 13.24
C CYS A 577 1.98 9.79 13.02
N PRO A 578 1.66 10.56 11.97
CA PRO A 578 0.28 10.94 11.69
C PRO A 578 -0.54 9.68 11.40
N ALA A 579 -1.67 9.50 12.09
CA ALA A 579 -2.50 8.32 11.95
C ALA A 579 -3.99 8.64 12.19
N ASP A 580 -4.84 8.11 11.32
CA ASP A 580 -6.30 8.23 11.40
C ASP A 580 -6.87 6.94 12.00
N TRP A 581 -7.10 6.93 13.33
CA TRP A 581 -7.53 5.74 14.07
C TRP A 581 -8.76 5.06 13.46
N ILE A 582 -9.69 5.86 12.91
CA ILE A 582 -10.93 5.39 12.28
C ILE A 582 -10.67 4.56 11.00
N TRP A 583 -9.51 4.76 10.36
CA TRP A 583 -9.05 4.01 9.19
C TRP A 583 -7.96 2.99 9.48
N ILE A 584 -7.22 3.14 10.58
CA ILE A 584 -6.17 2.20 11.00
C ILE A 584 -6.76 0.98 11.73
N VAL A 585 -7.84 1.14 12.51
CA VAL A 585 -8.52 0.00 13.14
C VAL A 585 -9.27 -0.83 12.08
N PRO A 586 -9.04 -2.15 11.97
CA PRO A 586 -9.73 -2.98 10.99
C PRO A 586 -11.26 -3.06 11.20
N PRO A 587 -12.06 -3.22 10.13
CA PRO A 587 -13.54 -3.25 10.20
C PRO A 587 -14.11 -4.57 10.75
N LEU A 588 -13.26 -5.44 11.28
CA LEU A 588 -13.57 -6.70 11.94
C LEU A 588 -12.55 -6.87 13.08
N SER A 589 -12.96 -7.50 14.19
CA SER A 589 -12.07 -7.84 15.31
C SER A 589 -11.34 -6.64 15.97
N GLY A 590 -11.86 -5.41 15.84
CA GLY A 590 -11.15 -4.17 16.18
C GLY A 590 -10.40 -4.19 17.53
N SER A 591 -11.10 -4.44 18.65
CA SER A 591 -10.51 -4.44 20.00
C SER A 591 -9.59 -5.63 20.33
N ILE A 592 -9.52 -6.64 19.46
CA ILE A 592 -8.50 -7.72 19.54
C ILE A 592 -7.36 -7.49 18.53
N THR A 593 -7.15 -6.24 18.12
CA THR A 593 -5.95 -5.77 17.44
C THR A 593 -5.25 -4.67 18.26
N PRO A 594 -3.91 -4.64 18.30
CA PRO A 594 -3.17 -3.72 19.18
C PRO A 594 -3.29 -2.24 18.79
N VAL A 595 -3.78 -1.95 17.57
CA VAL A 595 -4.00 -0.58 17.09
C VAL A 595 -5.21 0.09 17.71
N PHE A 596 -6.21 -0.68 18.16
CA PHE A 596 -7.38 -0.14 18.86
C PHE A 596 -6.98 0.53 20.18
N HIS A 597 -6.03 -0.08 20.91
CA HIS A 597 -5.56 0.36 22.22
C HIS A 597 -4.52 1.49 22.18
N GLN A 598 -4.18 2.01 21.00
CA GLN A 598 -3.18 3.06 20.80
C GLN A 598 -3.85 4.41 20.54
N GLU A 599 -3.59 5.42 21.38
CA GLU A 599 -3.95 6.80 21.07
C GLU A 599 -3.14 7.30 19.86
N MET A 600 -3.80 7.98 18.92
CA MET A 600 -3.20 8.41 17.65
C MET A 600 -3.45 9.90 17.39
N ALA A 601 -2.41 10.61 16.97
CA ALA A 601 -2.50 12.00 16.54
C ALA A 601 -2.78 12.08 15.03
N LEU A 602 -3.90 12.70 14.66
CA LEU A 602 -4.28 12.92 13.26
C LEU A 602 -3.90 14.34 12.81
N TYR A 603 -2.89 14.43 11.95
CA TYR A 603 -2.44 15.66 11.30
C TYR A 603 -1.88 15.34 9.91
N TYR A 604 -1.72 16.36 9.06
CA TYR A 604 -1.40 16.19 7.64
C TYR A 604 -0.04 16.82 7.30
N LEU A 605 0.86 16.04 6.71
CA LEU A 605 2.19 16.48 6.30
C LEU A 605 2.29 16.55 4.77
N LYS A 606 3.25 17.32 4.25
CA LYS A 606 3.65 17.31 2.84
C LYS A 606 5.03 16.65 2.68
N PRO A 607 5.31 15.93 1.57
CA PRO A 607 4.40 15.50 0.49
C PRO A 607 3.25 14.60 0.96
N SER A 608 2.20 14.50 0.15
CA SER A 608 0.98 13.72 0.45
C SER A 608 0.29 13.18 -0.81
N PHE A 609 -0.66 12.25 -0.60
CA PHE A 609 -1.71 11.93 -1.58
C PHE A 609 -3.02 12.58 -1.13
N GLU A 610 -3.67 13.32 -2.01
CA GLU A 610 -4.92 14.04 -1.78
C GLU A 610 -6.08 13.44 -2.60
N TYR A 611 -7.31 13.60 -2.13
CA TYR A 611 -8.49 13.38 -2.98
C TYR A 611 -8.64 14.53 -3.99
N GLN A 612 -9.34 14.27 -5.09
CA GLN A 612 -9.66 15.27 -6.14
C GLN A 612 -11.00 14.88 -6.78
N ASP A 613 -11.72 15.85 -7.34
CA ASP A 613 -13.04 15.58 -7.93
C ASP A 613 -12.99 14.55 -9.07
N PRO A 614 -13.99 13.64 -9.15
CA PRO A 614 -14.10 12.68 -10.26
C PRO A 614 -14.06 13.40 -11.60
N ALA A 615 -13.14 13.00 -12.48
CA ALA A 615 -12.78 13.79 -13.65
C ALA A 615 -13.98 14.12 -14.58
N TRP A 616 -14.96 13.23 -14.70
CA TRP A 616 -16.17 13.47 -15.50
C TRP A 616 -17.09 14.57 -14.96
N ARG A 617 -16.93 14.99 -13.69
CA ARG A 617 -17.70 16.06 -13.05
C ARG A 617 -17.07 17.45 -13.24
N THR A 618 -15.77 17.51 -13.53
CA THR A 618 -15.00 18.76 -13.70
C THR A 618 -14.44 18.97 -15.11
N HIS A 619 -14.45 17.93 -15.98
CA HIS A 619 -13.93 18.01 -17.34
C HIS A 619 -14.78 18.88 -18.28
N VAL A 620 -14.14 19.86 -18.93
CA VAL A 620 -14.78 20.73 -19.93
C VAL A 620 -14.71 20.08 -21.31
N TRP A 621 -15.83 19.45 -21.71
CA TRP A 621 -15.96 18.77 -23.00
C TRP A 621 -15.78 19.71 -24.20
N LYS A 622 -14.87 19.35 -25.12
CA LYS A 622 -14.58 20.19 -26.29
C LYS A 622 -15.74 20.12 -27.30
N LYS A 623 -16.40 21.26 -27.52
CA LYS A 623 -17.57 21.42 -28.43
C LYS A 623 -17.23 20.99 -29.87
N GLY A 624 -18.25 20.54 -30.61
CA GLY A 624 -18.15 20.07 -32.00
C GLY A 624 -18.31 18.56 -32.20
N ARG A 625 -18.25 17.75 -31.13
CA ARG A 625 -18.45 16.28 -31.25
C ARG A 625 -19.93 15.84 -31.38
N GLY A 626 -20.89 16.71 -31.04
CA GLY A 626 -22.31 16.33 -30.89
C GLY A 626 -23.05 16.00 -32.18
N GLU A 627 -22.64 16.58 -33.31
CA GLU A 627 -23.32 16.39 -34.61
C GLU A 627 -22.70 15.25 -35.43
N SER A 628 -21.48 14.83 -35.08
CA SER A 628 -20.81 13.67 -35.66
C SER A 628 -21.41 12.37 -35.12
N LYS A 629 -22.38 11.77 -35.84
CA LYS A 629 -22.95 10.43 -35.55
C LYS A 629 -21.93 9.26 -35.67
N GLY A 630 -20.64 9.55 -35.77
CA GLY A 630 -19.56 8.58 -35.78
C GLY A 630 -19.23 8.09 -34.37
N LYS A 631 -19.56 6.83 -34.06
CA LYS A 631 -19.11 6.14 -32.84
C LYS A 631 -17.58 6.23 -32.75
N LYS A 632 -17.01 6.65 -31.60
CA LYS A 632 -15.55 6.60 -31.37
C LYS A 632 -15.07 5.18 -31.70
N PRO A 633 -14.09 4.99 -32.62
CA PRO A 633 -13.59 3.67 -32.91
C PRO A 633 -12.86 3.11 -31.67
N ARG A 634 -13.38 2.01 -31.13
CA ARG A 634 -12.80 1.28 -29.99
C ARG A 634 -11.34 0.94 -30.30
N ARG A 635 -10.40 1.65 -29.66
CA ARG A 635 -8.94 1.53 -29.85
C ARG A 635 -8.43 0.22 -29.24
N LYS A 636 -8.78 -0.91 -29.85
CA LYS A 636 -8.21 -2.22 -29.54
C LYS A 636 -6.72 -2.20 -29.91
N PHE A 637 -5.84 -2.20 -28.91
CA PHE A 637 -4.44 -2.51 -29.15
C PHE A 637 -4.31 -3.99 -29.56
N ASN A 638 -3.53 -4.26 -30.60
CA ASN A 638 -3.19 -5.64 -30.96
C ASN A 638 -2.18 -6.18 -29.93
N PHE A 639 -2.32 -7.45 -29.52
CA PHE A 639 -1.34 -8.11 -28.64
C PHE A 639 0.10 -8.00 -29.18
N LYS A 640 0.32 -7.99 -30.51
CA LYS A 640 1.64 -7.73 -31.12
C LYS A 640 2.19 -6.32 -30.83
N GLN A 641 1.35 -5.31 -30.63
CA GLN A 641 1.78 -3.96 -30.23
C GLN A 641 2.15 -3.92 -28.75
N ILE A 642 1.29 -4.45 -27.87
CA ILE A 642 1.58 -4.52 -26.42
C ILE A 642 2.81 -5.37 -26.15
N ALA A 643 2.95 -6.54 -26.80
CA ALA A 643 4.15 -7.36 -26.71
C ALA A 643 5.41 -6.66 -27.25
N ARG A 644 5.29 -5.78 -28.26
CA ARG A 644 6.40 -4.93 -28.74
C ARG A 644 6.75 -3.83 -27.72
N ALA A 645 5.76 -3.15 -27.16
CA ALA A 645 5.95 -2.14 -26.10
C ALA A 645 6.59 -2.77 -24.85
N VAL A 646 6.08 -3.91 -24.40
CA VAL A 646 6.63 -4.69 -23.28
C VAL A 646 8.03 -5.23 -23.59
N LYS A 647 8.34 -5.63 -24.84
CA LYS A 647 9.70 -6.02 -25.25
C LYS A 647 10.64 -4.82 -25.35
N PHE A 648 10.13 -3.63 -25.69
CA PHE A 648 10.87 -2.38 -25.69
C PHE A 648 11.17 -1.88 -24.27
N THR A 649 10.18 -1.86 -23.36
CA THR A 649 10.40 -1.53 -21.95
C THR A 649 11.27 -2.59 -21.26
N SER A 650 11.16 -3.88 -21.61
CA SER A 650 12.09 -4.91 -21.13
C SER A 650 13.53 -4.69 -21.63
N LYS A 651 13.72 -4.23 -22.89
CA LYS A 651 15.04 -3.79 -23.39
C LYS A 651 15.52 -2.49 -22.70
N LEU A 652 14.62 -1.58 -22.34
CA LEU A 652 14.94 -0.37 -21.60
C LEU A 652 15.37 -0.69 -20.16
N PHE A 653 14.67 -1.61 -19.50
CA PHE A 653 15.05 -2.19 -18.21
C PHE A 653 16.40 -2.90 -18.30
N GLY A 654 16.64 -3.74 -19.31
CA GLY A 654 17.94 -4.36 -19.55
C GLY A 654 19.06 -3.33 -19.72
N ARG A 655 18.82 -2.25 -20.46
CA ARG A 655 19.75 -1.11 -20.61
C ARG A 655 19.91 -0.24 -19.36
N ALA A 656 18.94 -0.23 -18.45
CA ALA A 656 19.02 0.48 -17.18
C ALA A 656 19.75 -0.36 -16.11
N LEU A 657 19.52 -1.67 -16.10
CA LEU A 657 20.26 -2.63 -15.29
C LEU A 657 21.72 -2.72 -15.73
N SER A 658 22.01 -2.75 -17.04
CA SER A 658 23.38 -2.76 -17.57
C SER A 658 24.15 -1.44 -17.37
N LYS A 659 23.52 -0.41 -16.78
CA LYS A 659 24.17 0.82 -16.32
C LYS A 659 24.46 0.81 -14.81
N ARG A 660 23.95 -0.19 -14.07
CA ARG A 660 24.29 -0.40 -12.66
C ARG A 660 25.56 -1.22 -12.57
N ILE A 661 26.34 -0.97 -11.51
CA ILE A 661 27.54 -1.75 -11.20
C ILE A 661 27.14 -3.23 -11.01
N LYS A 662 27.87 -4.16 -11.64
CA LYS A 662 27.68 -5.61 -11.43
C LYS A 662 28.05 -5.95 -9.98
N ALA A 663 27.21 -6.75 -9.31
CA ALA A 663 27.49 -7.27 -7.99
C ALA A 663 27.26 -8.78 -7.99
N THR A 664 28.30 -9.55 -7.75
CA THR A 664 28.25 -11.02 -7.81
C THR A 664 28.33 -11.58 -6.40
N VAL A 665 27.39 -12.43 -6.03
CA VAL A 665 27.34 -13.10 -4.72
C VAL A 665 27.68 -14.58 -4.93
N LEU A 666 28.78 -15.04 -4.37
CA LEU A 666 29.15 -16.45 -4.37
C LEU A 666 28.77 -17.07 -3.02
N TYR A 667 28.29 -18.31 -3.04
CA TYR A 667 28.04 -19.05 -1.81
C TYR A 667 28.62 -20.46 -1.83
N ALA A 668 29.01 -20.91 -0.65
CA ALA A 668 29.30 -22.30 -0.33
C ALA A 668 28.60 -22.65 0.97
N THR A 669 28.02 -23.86 1.06
CA THR A 669 27.21 -24.26 2.21
C THR A 669 27.08 -25.77 2.32
N GLU A 670 27.24 -26.31 3.53
CA GLU A 670 26.85 -27.70 3.84
C GLU A 670 25.34 -27.82 4.12
N THR A 671 24.83 -26.95 5.00
CA THR A 671 23.49 -27.07 5.59
C THR A 671 22.45 -26.12 4.98
N GLY A 672 22.68 -25.62 3.76
CA GLY A 672 21.82 -24.64 3.08
C GLY A 672 21.78 -23.22 3.68
N LYS A 673 22.29 -23.01 4.90
CA LYS A 673 22.18 -21.75 5.64
C LYS A 673 22.90 -20.57 4.94
N SER A 674 24.09 -20.79 4.41
CA SER A 674 24.85 -19.73 3.74
C SER A 674 24.30 -19.41 2.35
N GLU A 675 23.71 -20.39 1.66
CA GLU A 675 22.91 -20.16 0.45
C GLU A 675 21.69 -19.26 0.76
N GLN A 676 20.98 -19.49 1.87
CA GLN A 676 19.84 -18.64 2.25
C GLN A 676 20.26 -17.19 2.52
N TYR A 677 21.38 -16.97 3.23
CA TYR A 677 21.93 -15.62 3.42
C TYR A 677 22.40 -14.99 2.10
N ALA A 678 23.03 -15.76 1.21
CA ALA A 678 23.43 -15.28 -0.11
C ALA A 678 22.24 -14.86 -0.98
N LYS A 679 21.15 -15.63 -0.96
CA LYS A 679 19.89 -15.29 -1.66
C LYS A 679 19.29 -13.98 -1.13
N GLN A 680 19.20 -13.83 0.19
CA GLN A 680 18.73 -12.59 0.85
C GLN A 680 19.63 -11.38 0.52
N LEU A 681 20.94 -11.58 0.50
CA LEU A 681 21.92 -10.55 0.14
C LEU A 681 21.81 -10.14 -1.33
N CYS A 682 21.66 -11.11 -2.24
CA CYS A 682 21.47 -10.84 -3.67
C CYS A 682 20.17 -10.08 -3.95
N GLU A 683 19.07 -10.40 -3.25
CA GLU A 683 17.82 -9.64 -3.33
C GLU A 683 18.02 -8.18 -2.88
N LEU A 684 18.69 -7.99 -1.74
CA LEU A 684 18.96 -6.66 -1.17
C LEU A 684 19.88 -5.83 -2.08
N LEU A 685 20.92 -6.44 -2.68
CA LEU A 685 21.82 -5.80 -3.63
C LEU A 685 21.10 -5.44 -4.93
N GLY A 686 20.18 -6.29 -5.42
CA GLY A 686 19.44 -6.06 -6.67
C GLY A 686 18.62 -4.78 -6.71
N HIS A 687 18.33 -4.17 -5.55
CA HIS A 687 17.72 -2.85 -5.48
C HIS A 687 18.63 -1.73 -6.03
N ALA A 688 19.95 -1.84 -5.90
CA ALA A 688 20.93 -0.80 -6.28
C ALA A 688 21.92 -1.24 -7.38
N PHE A 689 22.30 -2.52 -7.39
CA PHE A 689 23.29 -3.11 -8.29
C PHE A 689 22.63 -3.95 -9.39
N ASN A 690 23.40 -4.36 -10.40
CA ASN A 690 23.04 -5.49 -11.25
C ASN A 690 23.50 -6.77 -10.53
N ALA A 691 22.69 -7.24 -9.58
CA ALA A 691 23.05 -8.32 -8.68
C ALA A 691 22.85 -9.71 -9.31
N GLN A 692 23.81 -10.61 -9.09
CA GLN A 692 23.79 -12.01 -9.53
C GLN A 692 24.25 -12.91 -8.38
N ILE A 693 23.84 -14.18 -8.38
CA ILE A 693 24.19 -15.18 -7.38
C ILE A 693 24.58 -16.50 -8.03
N TYR A 694 25.65 -17.13 -7.55
CA TYR A 694 26.17 -18.41 -8.02
C TYR A 694 26.60 -19.28 -6.83
N CYS A 695 26.48 -20.61 -6.97
CA CYS A 695 27.22 -21.54 -6.12
C CYS A 695 28.71 -21.44 -6.50
N MET A 696 29.64 -21.62 -5.55
CA MET A 696 31.07 -21.61 -5.87
C MET A 696 31.47 -22.73 -6.84
N SER A 697 30.84 -23.92 -6.75
CA SER A 697 30.98 -25.03 -7.71
C SER A 697 30.62 -24.66 -9.15
N ASP A 698 29.78 -23.65 -9.34
CA ASP A 698 29.19 -23.27 -10.63
C ASP A 698 29.82 -21.99 -11.19
N TYR A 699 30.84 -21.44 -10.51
CA TYR A 699 31.45 -20.16 -10.85
C TYR A 699 32.84 -20.36 -11.47
N ASP A 700 32.97 -20.01 -12.74
CA ASP A 700 34.23 -19.94 -13.46
C ASP A 700 35.14 -18.87 -12.84
N ILE A 701 36.20 -19.31 -12.15
CA ILE A 701 37.08 -18.42 -11.39
C ILE A 701 37.88 -17.46 -12.28
N SER A 702 38.02 -17.72 -13.59
CA SER A 702 38.60 -16.75 -14.53
C SER A 702 37.75 -15.48 -14.69
N SER A 703 36.46 -15.54 -14.31
CA SER A 703 35.59 -14.36 -14.25
C SER A 703 35.94 -13.39 -13.12
N ILE A 704 36.76 -13.78 -12.13
CA ILE A 704 37.01 -12.99 -10.90
C ILE A 704 37.62 -11.61 -11.18
N GLU A 705 38.52 -11.53 -12.17
CA GLU A 705 39.16 -10.28 -12.62
C GLU A 705 38.17 -9.28 -13.23
N HIS A 706 37.04 -9.79 -13.71
CA HIS A 706 36.00 -9.04 -14.41
C HIS A 706 34.85 -8.60 -13.48
N GLU A 707 34.94 -8.89 -12.17
CA GLU A 707 33.92 -8.52 -11.18
C GLU A 707 34.13 -7.10 -10.63
N ALA A 708 33.12 -6.23 -10.74
CA ALA A 708 33.19 -4.89 -10.15
C ALA A 708 32.95 -4.89 -8.62
N LEU A 709 32.23 -5.88 -8.11
CA LEU A 709 31.94 -6.12 -6.70
C LEU A 709 31.65 -7.61 -6.52
N LEU A 710 32.41 -8.28 -5.66
CA LEU A 710 32.26 -9.69 -5.35
C LEU A 710 32.01 -9.86 -3.85
N ILE A 711 30.99 -10.63 -3.47
CA ILE A 711 30.72 -10.94 -2.06
C ILE A 711 30.61 -12.44 -1.89
N VAL A 712 31.43 -12.98 -0.99
CA VAL A 712 31.50 -14.40 -0.65
C VAL A 712 30.73 -14.64 0.65
N VAL A 713 29.83 -15.63 0.64
CA VAL A 713 29.02 -16.06 1.78
C VAL A 713 29.22 -17.57 2.00
N ALA A 714 30.10 -17.93 2.92
CA ALA A 714 30.48 -19.32 3.19
C ALA A 714 30.13 -19.72 4.63
N SER A 715 29.61 -20.93 4.84
CA SER A 715 29.76 -21.60 6.15
C SER A 715 31.18 -22.17 6.26
N THR A 716 31.70 -22.36 7.46
CA THR A 716 32.99 -23.07 7.66
C THR A 716 32.86 -24.18 8.69
N PHE A 717 33.70 -25.20 8.57
CA PHE A 717 33.73 -26.35 9.48
C PHE A 717 35.08 -26.44 10.21
N GLY A 718 35.06 -27.04 11.41
CA GLY A 718 36.27 -27.31 12.19
C GLY A 718 37.12 -26.07 12.44
N ASN A 719 38.27 -26.02 11.74
CA ASN A 719 39.30 -25.00 11.91
C ASN A 719 39.18 -23.81 10.93
N GLY A 720 38.15 -23.79 10.07
CA GLY A 720 37.94 -22.76 9.05
C GLY A 720 37.88 -23.30 7.61
N ASP A 721 37.77 -24.61 7.45
CA ASP A 721 37.78 -25.28 6.15
C ASP A 721 36.49 -24.96 5.35
N PRO A 722 36.59 -24.83 4.01
CA PRO A 722 35.44 -24.53 3.15
C PRO A 722 34.48 -25.74 3.05
N PRO A 723 33.20 -25.52 2.68
CA PRO A 723 32.25 -26.58 2.34
C PRO A 723 32.64 -27.29 1.04
N GLU A 724 32.12 -28.51 0.81
CA GLU A 724 32.37 -29.34 -0.38
C GLU A 724 32.16 -28.53 -1.69
N ASN A 725 31.04 -27.81 -1.78
CA ASN A 725 30.70 -26.97 -2.95
C ASN A 725 31.49 -25.66 -3.06
N GLY A 726 32.50 -25.44 -2.20
CA GLY A 726 33.46 -24.34 -2.23
C GLY A 726 34.93 -24.76 -2.20
N GLU A 727 35.24 -26.06 -2.09
CA GLU A 727 36.62 -26.55 -2.00
C GLU A 727 37.48 -26.14 -3.19
N LEU A 728 37.05 -26.47 -4.42
CA LEU A 728 37.80 -26.16 -5.65
C LEU A 728 38.05 -24.65 -5.80
N PHE A 729 37.01 -23.83 -5.65
CA PHE A 729 37.12 -22.37 -5.68
C PHE A 729 38.13 -21.84 -4.63
N SER A 730 38.18 -22.44 -3.44
CA SER A 730 39.19 -22.09 -2.43
C SER A 730 40.60 -22.56 -2.81
N GLN A 731 40.76 -23.73 -3.42
CA GLN A 731 42.05 -24.26 -3.86
C GLN A 731 42.66 -23.37 -4.96
N ASP A 732 41.86 -23.00 -5.96
CA ASP A 732 42.26 -22.09 -7.03
C ASP A 732 42.61 -20.69 -6.49
N LEU A 733 41.83 -20.18 -5.54
CA LEU A 733 42.10 -18.88 -4.89
C LEU A 733 43.36 -18.91 -4.00
N TYR A 734 43.70 -20.06 -3.38
CA TYR A 734 45.01 -20.27 -2.76
C TYR A 734 46.14 -20.34 -3.79
N ALA A 735 45.94 -21.01 -4.93
CA ALA A 735 46.96 -21.13 -5.98
C ALA A 735 47.33 -19.76 -6.57
N MET A 736 46.34 -18.92 -6.90
CA MET A 736 46.57 -17.53 -7.33
C MET A 736 47.36 -16.72 -6.29
N ARG A 737 47.01 -16.84 -4.99
CA ARG A 737 47.73 -16.16 -3.91
C ARG A 737 49.19 -16.62 -3.78
N VAL A 738 49.47 -17.90 -4.02
CA VAL A 738 50.85 -18.43 -4.00
C VAL A 738 51.66 -17.90 -5.19
N GLN A 739 51.03 -17.69 -6.35
CA GLN A 739 51.67 -17.05 -7.50
C GLN A 739 52.02 -15.57 -7.21
N GLU A 740 51.08 -14.75 -6.70
CA GLU A 740 51.38 -13.37 -6.26
C GLU A 740 52.51 -13.33 -5.21
N SER A 741 52.52 -14.30 -4.28
CA SER A 741 53.52 -14.38 -3.20
C SER A 741 54.92 -14.83 -3.66
N GLY A 742 55.05 -15.32 -4.91
CA GLY A 742 56.32 -15.76 -5.48
C GLY A 742 57.21 -14.61 -5.97
N GLU A 743 56.62 -13.47 -6.36
CA GLU A 743 57.36 -12.34 -6.94
C GLU A 743 57.68 -11.22 -5.92
N HIS A 744 56.96 -11.14 -4.79
CA HIS A 744 57.22 -10.15 -3.74
C HIS A 744 57.27 -10.76 -2.33
N GLY A 745 58.47 -10.77 -1.74
CA GLY A 745 58.72 -11.33 -0.42
C GLY A 745 58.28 -10.45 0.76
N LEU A 746 57.50 -11.05 1.67
CA LEU A 746 57.45 -10.77 3.11
C LEU A 746 57.23 -9.31 3.58
N GLN A 747 55.99 -8.78 3.47
CA GLN A 747 55.38 -8.00 4.58
C GLN A 747 53.86 -7.73 4.44
N ASP A 748 53.23 -7.39 5.57
CA ASP A 748 51.82 -7.05 5.86
C ASP A 748 50.74 -8.14 5.62
N SER A 749 50.03 -8.50 6.68
CA SER A 749 49.00 -9.54 6.71
C SER A 749 47.59 -8.98 6.54
N ARG A 750 47.36 -8.22 5.46
CA ARG A 750 46.03 -7.73 5.04
C ARG A 750 45.92 -7.78 3.52
N LEU A 751 44.84 -8.34 2.98
CA LEU A 751 44.63 -8.33 1.53
C LEU A 751 44.47 -6.89 1.01
N LYS A 752 45.53 -6.39 0.36
CA LYS A 752 45.49 -5.37 -0.69
C LYS A 752 45.88 -6.02 -2.03
N THR A 753 45.19 -7.09 -2.40
CA THR A 753 45.27 -7.68 -3.75
C THR A 753 44.93 -6.62 -4.79
N HIS A 754 45.65 -6.58 -5.90
CA HIS A 754 45.63 -5.40 -6.79
C HIS A 754 44.43 -5.33 -7.76
N PHE A 755 43.43 -6.20 -7.58
CA PHE A 755 42.19 -6.24 -8.35
C PHE A 755 41.38 -4.92 -8.25
N GLY A 756 40.73 -4.53 -9.35
CA GLY A 756 39.71 -3.48 -9.35
C GLY A 756 38.43 -3.85 -8.60
N SER A 757 38.30 -5.13 -8.24
CA SER A 757 37.17 -5.77 -7.58
C SER A 757 37.17 -5.49 -6.07
N HIS A 758 36.09 -4.93 -5.52
CA HIS A 758 35.88 -4.98 -4.08
C HIS A 758 35.40 -6.39 -3.70
N ILE A 759 36.26 -7.17 -3.02
CA ILE A 759 35.92 -8.51 -2.50
C ILE A 759 35.58 -8.41 -1.01
N VAL A 760 34.46 -8.98 -0.58
CA VAL A 760 34.02 -9.02 0.83
C VAL A 760 33.66 -10.45 1.22
N PHE A 761 34.22 -10.96 2.31
CA PHE A 761 33.94 -12.30 2.84
C PHE A 761 33.05 -12.25 4.08
N PHE A 762 32.02 -13.09 4.12
CA PHE A 762 31.19 -13.38 5.28
C PHE A 762 31.27 -14.88 5.62
N TYR A 763 31.77 -15.18 6.81
CA TYR A 763 31.88 -16.54 7.37
C TYR A 763 30.83 -16.74 8.47
N PHE A 764 30.19 -17.92 8.50
CA PHE A 764 29.02 -18.25 9.35
C PHE A 764 29.06 -19.66 9.95
#